data_AF-A0A954J3C1-F1
#
_entry.id   AF-A0A954J3C1-F1
#
_cell.length_a   1.000
_cell.length_b   1.000
_cell.length_c   1.000
_cell.angle_alpha   90.00
_cell.angle_beta   90.00
_cell.angle_gamma   90.00
#
_symmetry.space_group_name_H-M   'P 1'
#
loop_
_entity.id
_entity.type
_entity.pdbx_description
1 polymer ?
#
loop_
_entity_poly.entity_id
_entity_poly.type
_entity_poly.pdbx_seq_one_letter_code
_entity_poly.pdbx_strand_id
1 'polypeptide(L)'
;TTPAAEVLMLDLRVHNGLGSGLREPHPHERPLGSLYWTSLELELPAGYRLLAEVEDPFFGEARVEGDRTIVPIVSPNADGTLHFMPPQAQFHRRLAVAAPGAVNRARAMIENHGLAFPIFREDLWSWNNPRTANYFPQHDLLASFDFYKRDRQSGKGAVRAEAAVRWLDLRRRLEQGTEGEYPAKGAVMGWAHPWFIPEAGGHGGEDVQFLEGHRAAAAGSRHDYCRIALLHRMNTSRQPQAAWDRLGNPLGYPEWCRPDGSVDFDYRMYARAVPPSFKLPCQGGTASNAQVAEVEQRGLRPIYDQGNPNAKDGSFPTSSDALLAWFPHDSEHLIRYTKNAKALVWLANDSLAKDDLALTAELFRLQFHEGSTERANNPHGPTLYNYERIAAAHPHQTLPVSRETAWGTDAMCAAYLSGDEAFRARHLGWLQRVTDLLEAGAPSNGLIVRTTYGAVLNNPKYAAAHAFQNAQLLVAMRSLHESCWTGVDEQRAATLRRIYFEGTEALYFSHLFQRVKASWTNGGQSVWLQGPRWAFAVSLNDDYATPVFCDAERWGPNYMPEDGYNGGVETQYGFTVLSFAADWSAGPKGSGLENRYLERTLDLGEAARDWKSRFDGLVRNSSIPSLDQTQNLMGYLARLQQHSRAKHEK
;
A
#
# COMPACT_ATOMS: atom_id res chain seq x y z
N THR A 1 -3.18 43.07 -13.12
CA THR A 1 -2.12 42.34 -12.40
C THR A 1 -2.77 41.63 -11.23
N THR A 2 -2.88 40.31 -11.30
CA THR A 2 -3.30 39.49 -10.15
C THR A 2 -2.31 39.76 -9.02
N PRO A 3 -2.72 40.04 -7.77
CA PRO A 3 -1.77 40.21 -6.68
C PRO A 3 -0.90 38.95 -6.63
N ALA A 4 0.42 39.11 -6.66
CA ALA A 4 1.35 37.99 -6.50
C ALA A 4 0.93 37.23 -5.23
N ALA A 5 0.76 35.92 -5.32
CA ALA A 5 0.34 35.12 -4.19
C ALA A 5 1.30 35.34 -3.01
N GLU A 6 0.78 35.80 -1.88
CA GLU A 6 1.58 36.12 -0.67
C GLU A 6 2.35 34.90 -0.13
N VAL A 7 1.84 33.69 -0.44
CA VAL A 7 2.43 32.40 -0.10
C VAL A 7 2.30 31.46 -1.29
N LEU A 8 3.38 30.75 -1.64
CA LEU A 8 3.39 29.65 -2.59
C LEU A 8 3.68 28.35 -1.84
N MET A 9 2.77 27.37 -1.94
CA MET A 9 3.02 26.01 -1.48
C MET A 9 3.78 25.26 -2.58
N LEU A 10 4.85 24.57 -2.19
CA LEU A 10 5.73 23.86 -3.10
C LEU A 10 5.94 22.44 -2.57
N ASP A 11 5.33 21.48 -3.28
CA ASP A 11 5.56 20.07 -3.06
C ASP A 11 6.59 19.57 -4.07
N LEU A 12 7.70 19.01 -3.59
CA LEU A 12 8.81 18.55 -4.41
C LEU A 12 8.98 17.05 -4.27
N ARG A 13 9.04 16.35 -5.41
CA ARG A 13 9.68 15.05 -5.55
C ARG A 13 11.03 15.24 -6.22
N VAL A 14 12.07 14.72 -5.58
CA VAL A 14 13.43 14.68 -6.11
C VAL A 14 13.82 13.22 -6.26
N HIS A 15 14.33 12.84 -7.43
CA HIS A 15 14.60 11.44 -7.72
C HIS A 15 15.77 11.24 -8.70
N ASN A 16 16.34 10.04 -8.70
CA ASN A 16 17.36 9.58 -9.64
C ASN A 16 16.80 8.44 -10.52
N GLY A 17 15.67 8.71 -11.17
CA GLY A 17 14.86 7.70 -11.87
C GLY A 17 14.44 8.12 -13.27
N LEU A 18 15.28 8.90 -13.96
CA LEU A 18 14.97 9.38 -15.31
C LEU A 18 15.20 8.29 -16.36
N GLY A 19 14.26 8.15 -17.28
CA GLY A 19 14.35 7.20 -18.40
C GLY A 19 13.45 7.59 -19.57
N SER A 20 13.66 6.95 -20.72
CA SER A 20 12.83 7.13 -21.93
C SER A 20 12.03 5.89 -22.34
N GLY A 21 12.15 4.80 -21.58
CA GLY A 21 11.66 3.50 -22.02
C GLY A 21 12.43 3.01 -23.25
N LEU A 22 11.71 2.46 -24.24
CA LEU A 22 12.25 2.08 -25.54
C LEU A 22 12.31 3.23 -26.55
N ARG A 23 11.82 4.43 -26.19
CA ARG A 23 11.92 5.60 -27.06
C ARG A 23 13.35 6.13 -27.10
N GLU A 24 13.70 6.80 -28.18
CA GLU A 24 14.97 7.53 -28.30
C GLU A 24 15.10 8.53 -27.13
N PRO A 25 16.15 8.42 -26.30
CA PRO A 25 16.24 9.21 -25.08
C PRO A 25 16.55 10.67 -25.38
N HIS A 26 15.74 11.57 -24.81
CA HIS A 26 16.15 12.97 -24.68
C HIS A 26 17.42 13.06 -23.81
N PRO A 27 18.34 14.01 -24.01
CA PRO A 27 19.52 14.17 -23.15
C PRO A 27 19.20 14.29 -21.66
N HIS A 28 18.05 14.88 -21.31
CA HIS A 28 17.53 15.00 -19.93
C HIS A 28 16.74 13.77 -19.44
N GLU A 29 16.68 12.68 -20.22
CA GLU A 29 16.04 11.41 -19.84
C GLU A 29 17.06 10.28 -19.70
N ARG A 30 18.36 10.59 -19.81
CA ARG A 30 19.41 9.58 -19.71
C ARG A 30 19.56 9.13 -18.25
N PRO A 31 19.52 7.82 -17.98
CA PRO A 31 19.80 7.28 -16.65
C PRO A 31 21.20 7.71 -16.19
N LEU A 32 21.31 8.25 -14.97
CA LEU A 32 22.58 8.76 -14.44
C LEU A 32 23.42 7.66 -13.76
N GLY A 33 22.82 6.52 -13.44
CA GLY A 33 23.44 5.53 -12.55
C GLY A 33 23.52 6.06 -11.12
N SER A 34 24.59 5.73 -10.39
CA SER A 34 24.86 6.34 -9.09
C SER A 34 25.17 7.84 -9.22
N LEU A 35 24.51 8.67 -8.42
CA LEU A 35 24.67 10.12 -8.41
C LEU A 35 25.27 10.57 -7.06
N TYR A 36 26.32 11.39 -7.14
CA TYR A 36 26.85 12.10 -5.98
C TYR A 36 26.69 13.62 -6.12
N TRP A 37 26.36 14.31 -5.03
CA TRP A 37 26.10 15.75 -5.06
C TRP A 37 26.36 16.40 -3.70
N THR A 38 26.66 17.70 -3.70
CA THR A 38 27.06 18.40 -2.47
C THR A 38 25.87 18.95 -1.70
N SER A 39 24.96 19.66 -2.36
CA SER A 39 23.75 20.23 -1.76
C SER A 39 22.63 20.32 -2.78
N LEU A 40 21.41 20.48 -2.27
CA LEU A 40 20.24 20.83 -3.06
C LEU A 40 19.67 22.12 -2.47
N GLU A 41 19.59 23.16 -3.30
CA GLU A 41 19.27 24.51 -2.84
C GLU A 41 18.09 25.09 -3.60
N LEU A 42 17.29 25.90 -2.91
CA LEU A 42 16.24 26.69 -3.51
C LEU A 42 16.65 28.16 -3.51
N GLU A 43 16.61 28.77 -4.69
CA GLU A 43 16.87 30.19 -4.85
C GLU A 43 15.56 30.98 -4.86
N LEU A 44 15.47 31.98 -3.98
CA LEU A 44 14.29 32.82 -3.80
C LEU A 44 14.64 34.30 -4.02
N PRO A 45 13.66 35.14 -4.37
CA PRO A 45 13.87 36.59 -4.39
C PRO A 45 14.29 37.12 -3.00
N ALA A 46 15.11 38.17 -2.98
CA ALA A 46 15.52 38.80 -1.72
C ALA A 46 14.35 39.10 -0.79
N GLY A 47 14.51 38.76 0.50
CA GLY A 47 13.52 39.03 1.54
C GLY A 47 12.43 37.96 1.69
N TYR A 48 12.30 37.04 0.73
CA TYR A 48 11.41 35.88 0.88
C TYR A 48 11.94 34.91 1.94
N ARG A 49 11.05 34.06 2.46
CA ARG A 49 11.37 33.03 3.44
C ARG A 49 10.86 31.68 2.96
N LEU A 50 11.63 30.64 3.20
CA LEU A 50 11.22 29.26 3.02
C LEU A 50 10.87 28.66 4.37
N LEU A 51 9.75 27.95 4.45
CA LEU A 51 9.39 27.13 5.61
C LEU A 51 9.25 25.68 5.13
N ALA A 52 9.79 24.74 5.89
CA ALA A 52 9.61 23.31 5.62
C ALA A 52 8.55 22.70 6.53
N GLU A 53 7.86 21.65 6.07
CA GLU A 53 6.98 20.84 6.93
C GLU A 53 7.75 20.26 8.12
N VAL A 54 8.98 19.80 7.84
CA VAL A 54 9.97 19.35 8.82
C VAL A 54 11.33 19.86 8.38
N GLU A 55 12.00 20.56 9.29
CA GLU A 55 13.40 20.94 9.22
C GLU A 55 14.21 19.77 9.78
N ASP A 56 14.58 18.83 8.90
CA ASP A 56 15.43 17.70 9.26
C ASP A 56 16.90 18.14 9.41
N PRO A 57 17.82 17.29 9.91
CA PRO A 57 19.22 17.70 10.14
C PRO A 57 19.97 18.22 8.92
N PHE A 58 19.44 17.98 7.72
CA PHE A 58 20.00 18.45 6.46
C PHE A 58 19.21 19.62 5.87
N PHE A 59 18.22 20.19 6.56
CA PHE A 59 17.66 21.48 6.17
C PHE A 59 18.59 22.60 6.64
N GLY A 60 19.14 23.36 5.69
CA GLY A 60 20.21 24.33 5.97
C GLY A 60 19.71 25.74 6.25
N GLU A 61 20.58 26.52 6.90
CA GLU A 61 20.36 27.96 7.13
C GLU A 61 20.30 28.75 5.82
N ALA A 62 19.34 29.67 5.74
CA ALA A 62 19.20 30.56 4.59
C ALA A 62 20.34 31.57 4.54
N ARG A 63 20.85 31.86 3.34
CA ARG A 63 21.90 32.87 3.11
C ARG A 63 21.51 33.84 2.01
N VAL A 64 22.04 35.06 2.08
CA VAL A 64 21.81 36.10 1.07
C VAL A 64 23.01 36.14 0.14
N GLU A 65 22.77 35.96 -1.14
CA GLU A 65 23.77 36.10 -2.19
C GLU A 65 23.27 37.13 -3.20
N GLY A 66 23.82 38.35 -3.13
CA GLY A 66 23.37 39.47 -3.96
C GLY A 66 21.90 39.82 -3.71
N ASP A 67 21.07 39.68 -4.74
CA ASP A 67 19.63 39.94 -4.73
C ASP A 67 18.77 38.68 -4.50
N ARG A 68 19.40 37.58 -4.09
CA ARG A 68 18.75 36.28 -3.85
C ARG A 68 18.87 35.83 -2.40
N THR A 69 17.88 35.09 -1.94
CA THR A 69 17.93 34.28 -0.72
C THR A 69 18.05 32.82 -1.13
N ILE A 70 19.17 32.19 -0.80
CA ILE A 70 19.45 30.79 -1.09
C ILE A 70 19.18 29.97 0.16
N VAL A 71 18.38 28.91 0.05
CA VAL A 71 18.04 28.04 1.17
C VAL A 71 18.42 26.60 0.81
N PRO A 72 19.39 25.96 1.48
CA PRO A 72 19.67 24.55 1.30
C PRO A 72 18.50 23.70 1.81
N ILE A 73 17.80 23.01 0.91
CA ILE A 73 16.76 22.05 1.27
C ILE A 73 17.33 20.65 1.52
N VAL A 74 18.58 20.44 1.09
CA VAL A 74 19.53 19.46 1.62
C VAL A 74 20.91 20.12 1.68
N SER A 75 21.42 20.33 2.89
CA SER A 75 22.73 20.93 3.18
C SER A 75 23.85 19.91 2.99
N PRO A 76 25.10 20.37 2.75
CA PRO A 76 26.25 19.46 2.63
C PRO A 76 26.47 18.61 3.88
N ASN A 77 27.01 17.40 3.70
CA ASN A 77 27.47 16.61 4.84
C ASN A 77 28.58 17.36 5.60
N ALA A 78 28.49 17.36 6.93
CA ALA A 78 29.42 18.10 7.80
C ALA A 78 30.88 17.59 7.73
N ASP A 79 31.09 16.33 7.33
CA ASP A 79 32.40 15.71 7.17
C ASP A 79 33.05 16.00 5.79
N GLY A 80 32.37 16.77 4.92
CA GLY A 80 32.85 17.12 3.58
C GLY A 80 32.65 16.02 2.54
N THR A 81 32.04 14.88 2.89
CA THR A 81 31.62 13.86 1.91
C THR A 81 30.43 14.35 1.09
N LEU A 82 30.17 13.70 -0.04
CA LEU A 82 29.01 14.02 -0.89
C LEU A 82 27.77 13.24 -0.44
N HIS A 83 26.59 13.71 -0.81
CA HIS A 83 25.39 12.88 -0.77
C HIS A 83 25.44 11.81 -1.84
N PHE A 84 24.95 10.62 -1.49
CA PHE A 84 24.79 9.51 -2.42
C PHE A 84 23.31 9.29 -2.73
N MET A 85 22.96 9.16 -4.00
CA MET A 85 21.62 8.82 -4.46
C MET A 85 21.69 7.68 -5.49
N PRO A 86 21.30 6.44 -5.15
CA PRO A 86 21.34 5.33 -6.08
C PRO A 86 20.28 5.46 -7.18
N PRO A 87 20.36 4.66 -8.26
CA PRO A 87 19.29 4.59 -9.26
C PRO A 87 17.92 4.36 -8.62
N GLN A 88 16.91 5.02 -9.17
CA GLN A 88 15.50 5.02 -8.76
C GLN A 88 15.20 5.54 -7.35
N ALA A 89 16.21 5.97 -6.59
CA ALA A 89 16.01 6.61 -5.30
C ALA A 89 15.20 7.91 -5.44
N GLN A 90 14.44 8.24 -4.41
CA GLN A 90 13.58 9.42 -4.39
C GLN A 90 13.25 9.89 -2.98
N PHE A 91 12.89 11.16 -2.84
CA PHE A 91 12.36 11.73 -1.60
C PHE A 91 11.41 12.89 -1.85
N HIS A 92 10.71 13.28 -0.79
CA HIS A 92 9.82 14.43 -0.78
C HIS A 92 10.32 15.59 0.08
N ARG A 93 9.99 16.81 -0.33
CA ARG A 93 10.01 18.01 0.50
C ARG A 93 8.71 18.78 0.29
N ARG A 94 8.04 19.14 1.39
CA ARG A 94 6.90 20.05 1.38
C ARG A 94 7.35 21.37 1.96
N LEU A 95 7.15 22.43 1.20
CA LEU A 95 7.71 23.75 1.47
C LEU A 95 6.64 24.83 1.30
N ALA A 96 6.77 25.92 2.04
CA ALA A 96 6.00 27.13 1.84
C ALA A 96 6.97 28.31 1.64
N VAL A 97 6.86 28.94 0.48
CA VAL A 97 7.59 30.17 0.14
C VAL A 97 6.72 31.36 0.54
N ALA A 98 7.21 32.19 1.45
CA ALA A 98 6.50 33.34 1.98
C ALA A 98 7.15 34.64 1.53
N ALA A 99 6.35 35.56 0.98
CA ALA A 99 6.76 36.94 0.77
C ALA A 99 6.98 37.66 2.13
N PRO A 100 7.70 38.79 2.16
CA PRO A 100 7.81 39.63 3.36
C PRO A 100 6.43 39.92 3.97
N GLY A 101 6.27 39.65 5.27
CA GLY A 101 5.01 39.83 6.01
C GLY A 101 4.03 38.63 5.96
N ALA A 102 4.25 37.64 5.10
CA ALA A 102 3.34 36.49 4.93
C ALA A 102 3.74 35.23 5.71
N VAL A 103 4.82 35.28 6.49
CA VAL A 103 5.41 34.11 7.18
C VAL A 103 4.41 33.37 8.09
N ASN A 104 3.57 34.09 8.84
CA ASN A 104 2.58 33.46 9.73
C ASN A 104 1.50 32.71 8.94
N ARG A 105 1.10 33.25 7.78
CA ARG A 105 0.16 32.58 6.87
C ARG A 105 0.79 31.34 6.28
N ALA A 106 2.04 31.43 5.81
CA ALA A 106 2.79 30.29 5.29
C ALA A 106 2.96 29.19 6.35
N ARG A 107 3.26 29.56 7.60
CA ARG A 107 3.34 28.63 8.73
C ARG A 107 2.01 27.90 8.96
N ALA A 108 0.90 28.64 9.00
CA ALA A 108 -0.42 28.02 9.13
C ALA A 108 -0.72 27.04 7.98
N MET A 109 -0.35 27.38 6.74
CA MET A 109 -0.56 26.52 5.57
C MET A 109 0.31 25.26 5.59
N ILE A 110 1.62 25.37 5.85
CA ILE A 110 2.52 24.20 5.90
C ILE A 110 2.21 23.29 7.10
N GLU A 111 1.68 23.85 8.17
CA GLU A 111 1.17 23.10 9.31
C GLU A 111 -0.25 22.55 9.07
N ASN A 112 -0.83 22.71 7.88
CA ASN A 112 -2.16 22.24 7.50
C ASN A 112 -3.29 22.75 8.42
N HIS A 113 -3.21 24.02 8.85
CA HIS A 113 -4.33 24.69 9.51
C HIS A 113 -5.47 24.89 8.51
N GLY A 114 -6.71 24.72 8.97
CA GLY A 114 -7.90 24.88 8.15
C GLY A 114 -8.38 23.62 7.42
N LEU A 115 -7.79 22.45 7.67
CA LEU A 115 -8.36 21.18 7.23
C LEU A 115 -9.80 21.02 7.75
N ALA A 116 -10.70 20.66 6.84
CA ALA A 116 -12.07 20.31 7.16
C ALA A 116 -12.22 18.79 7.19
N PHE A 117 -13.00 18.29 8.15
CA PHE A 117 -13.25 16.85 8.32
C PHE A 117 -14.74 16.58 8.29
N PRO A 118 -15.18 15.42 7.77
CA PRO A 118 -16.59 15.09 7.70
C PRO A 118 -17.19 14.98 9.10
N ILE A 119 -18.42 15.45 9.24
CA ILE A 119 -19.26 15.19 10.40
C ILE A 119 -20.24 14.07 10.06
N PHE A 120 -20.60 13.25 11.04
CA PHE A 120 -21.66 12.27 10.84
C PHE A 120 -23.02 12.95 10.95
N ARG A 121 -23.73 12.98 9.82
CA ARG A 121 -25.12 13.42 9.69
C ARG A 121 -25.75 12.68 8.51
N GLU A 122 -26.89 12.03 8.73
CA GLU A 122 -27.55 11.19 7.73
C GLU A 122 -28.09 11.97 6.52
N ASP A 123 -28.34 13.27 6.72
CA ASP A 123 -28.81 14.21 5.70
C ASP A 123 -27.68 14.90 4.93
N LEU A 124 -26.41 14.64 5.28
CA LEU A 124 -25.24 15.21 4.61
C LEU A 124 -24.45 14.16 3.84
N TRP A 125 -23.66 14.64 2.88
CA TRP A 125 -22.61 13.86 2.23
C TRP A 125 -21.51 13.63 3.26
N SER A 126 -21.29 12.37 3.63
CA SER A 126 -20.38 12.01 4.71
C SER A 126 -19.89 10.59 4.52
N TRP A 127 -18.61 10.34 4.79
CA TRP A 127 -18.06 8.98 4.80
C TRP A 127 -18.61 8.11 5.91
N ASN A 128 -19.36 8.68 6.86
CA ASN A 128 -20.08 7.94 7.89
C ASN A 128 -21.55 7.66 7.48
N ASN A 129 -22.02 8.14 6.34
CA ASN A 129 -23.39 7.96 5.84
C ASN A 129 -23.43 6.86 4.76
N PRO A 130 -24.12 5.72 4.99
CA PRO A 130 -24.16 4.60 4.04
C PRO A 130 -24.64 4.94 2.63
N ARG A 131 -25.37 6.04 2.45
CA ARG A 131 -25.89 6.46 1.14
C ARG A 131 -24.88 7.25 0.31
N THR A 132 -23.84 7.79 0.94
CA THR A 132 -22.87 8.70 0.29
C THR A 132 -21.41 8.36 0.61
N ALA A 133 -21.18 7.30 1.38
CA ALA A 133 -19.84 6.86 1.76
C ALA A 133 -19.05 6.40 0.53
N ASN A 134 -17.84 6.93 0.40
CA ASN A 134 -16.92 6.67 -0.70
C ASN A 134 -15.47 6.76 -0.20
N TYR A 135 -15.21 6.28 1.03
CA TYR A 135 -13.85 6.31 1.57
C TYR A 135 -13.03 5.17 1.00
N PHE A 136 -11.85 5.49 0.45
CA PHE A 136 -10.95 4.56 -0.24
C PHE A 136 -11.55 3.91 -1.51
N PRO A 137 -10.76 3.18 -2.32
CA PRO A 137 -11.23 2.53 -3.56
C PRO A 137 -12.38 1.54 -3.36
N GLN A 138 -12.54 1.01 -2.15
CA GLN A 138 -13.62 0.08 -1.79
C GLN A 138 -14.97 0.77 -1.56
N HIS A 139 -15.00 2.11 -1.55
CA HIS A 139 -16.15 2.93 -1.16
C HIS A 139 -16.72 2.53 0.21
N ASP A 140 -15.85 2.41 1.22
CA ASP A 140 -16.26 1.94 2.54
C ASP A 140 -16.81 3.07 3.42
N LEU A 141 -17.52 2.67 4.46
CA LEU A 141 -18.04 3.48 5.55
C LEU A 141 -16.96 3.71 6.62
N LEU A 142 -17.00 4.86 7.27
CA LEU A 142 -16.21 5.14 8.46
C LEU A 142 -17.07 5.10 9.72
N ALA A 143 -16.51 4.63 10.85
CA ALA A 143 -17.21 4.63 12.13
C ALA A 143 -16.95 5.92 12.92
N SER A 144 -17.81 6.21 13.90
CA SER A 144 -17.50 7.17 14.94
C SER A 144 -16.52 6.57 15.95
N PHE A 145 -15.67 7.41 16.54
CA PHE A 145 -14.76 7.06 17.62
C PHE A 145 -15.26 7.43 19.02
N ASP A 146 -16.56 7.72 19.19
CA ASP A 146 -17.12 8.13 20.50
C ASP A 146 -16.90 7.07 21.61
N PHE A 147 -16.69 5.81 21.23
CA PHE A 147 -16.37 4.72 22.14
C PHE A 147 -14.94 4.75 22.69
N TYR A 148 -14.01 5.43 22.01
CA TYR A 148 -12.59 5.36 22.32
C TYR A 148 -12.31 6.04 23.67
N LYS A 149 -11.51 5.39 24.51
CA LYS A 149 -11.13 5.92 25.83
C LYS A 149 -9.65 5.69 26.04
N ARG A 150 -8.97 6.75 26.49
CA ARG A 150 -7.57 6.69 26.88
C ARG A 150 -7.32 7.70 27.99
N ASP A 151 -6.69 7.24 29.07
CA ASP A 151 -6.44 8.01 30.28
C ASP A 151 -7.74 8.68 30.79
N ARG A 152 -7.74 10.00 30.96
CA ARG A 152 -8.89 10.80 31.42
C ARG A 152 -9.75 11.36 30.27
N GLN A 153 -9.49 10.97 29.03
CA GLN A 153 -10.19 11.47 27.86
C GLN A 153 -11.08 10.39 27.22
N SER A 154 -12.10 10.83 26.50
CA SER A 154 -13.00 9.96 25.74
C SER A 154 -13.32 10.53 24.35
N GLY A 155 -13.84 9.65 23.49
CA GLY A 155 -14.28 9.97 22.15
C GLY A 155 -13.19 10.57 21.27
N LYS A 156 -13.61 11.50 20.40
CA LYS A 156 -12.70 12.24 19.51
C LYS A 156 -11.60 13.02 20.24
N GLY A 157 -11.83 13.43 21.49
CA GLY A 157 -10.81 14.11 22.32
C GLY A 157 -9.62 13.19 22.56
N ALA A 158 -9.88 11.97 23.06
CA ALA A 158 -8.87 10.97 23.32
C ALA A 158 -8.08 10.57 22.06
N VAL A 159 -8.76 10.37 20.94
CA VAL A 159 -8.09 10.04 19.67
C VAL A 159 -7.18 11.18 19.21
N ARG A 160 -7.63 12.44 19.31
CA ARG A 160 -6.81 13.61 18.95
C ARG A 160 -5.61 13.78 19.86
N ALA A 161 -5.74 13.52 21.16
CA ALA A 161 -4.62 13.57 22.09
C ALA A 161 -3.59 12.48 21.80
N GLU A 162 -4.01 11.24 21.55
CA GLU A 162 -3.11 10.16 21.11
C GLU A 162 -2.40 10.53 19.80
N ALA A 163 -3.14 11.01 18.81
CA ALA A 163 -2.58 11.42 17.53
C ALA A 163 -1.55 12.54 17.68
N ALA A 164 -1.79 13.51 18.57
CA ALA A 164 -0.83 14.59 18.86
C ALA A 164 0.49 14.03 19.40
N VAL A 165 0.44 13.07 20.33
CA VAL A 165 1.64 12.42 20.89
C VAL A 165 2.40 11.67 19.80
N ARG A 166 1.72 10.82 19.01
CA ARG A 166 2.34 10.04 17.93
C ARG A 166 2.95 10.93 16.84
N TRP A 167 2.28 12.02 16.50
CA TRP A 167 2.78 13.00 15.54
C TRP A 167 4.02 13.74 16.06
N LEU A 168 3.98 14.26 17.30
CA LEU A 168 5.11 14.95 17.90
C LEU A 168 6.35 14.06 18.03
N ASP A 169 6.15 12.80 18.41
CA ASP A 169 7.23 11.81 18.48
C ASP A 169 7.86 11.55 17.10
N LEU A 170 7.05 11.26 16.08
CA LEU A 170 7.54 11.04 14.72
C LEU A 170 8.23 12.30 14.14
N ARG A 171 7.63 13.48 14.35
CA ARG A 171 8.20 14.75 13.90
C ARG A 171 9.55 15.02 14.56
N ARG A 172 9.65 14.85 15.88
CA ARG A 172 10.91 15.04 16.61
C ARG A 172 12.01 14.11 16.09
N ARG A 173 11.69 12.85 15.80
CA ARG A 173 12.67 11.90 15.22
C ARG A 173 13.18 12.37 13.87
N LEU A 174 12.31 12.89 13.00
CA LEU A 174 12.71 13.45 11.73
C LEU A 174 13.54 14.73 11.87
N GLU A 175 13.19 15.62 12.80
CA GLU A 175 13.97 16.85 13.09
C GLU A 175 15.35 16.52 13.67
N GLN A 176 15.47 15.42 14.42
CA GLN A 176 16.73 14.98 15.05
C GLN A 176 17.52 13.98 14.18
N GLY A 177 16.92 13.42 13.14
CA GLY A 177 17.48 12.34 12.32
C GLY A 177 17.70 11.01 13.05
N THR A 178 16.95 10.74 14.12
CA THR A 178 17.15 9.57 14.99
C THR A 178 16.31 8.37 14.57
N GLU A 179 16.82 7.17 14.87
CA GLU A 179 16.05 5.93 14.75
C GLU A 179 14.88 5.86 15.76
N GLY A 180 13.94 4.94 15.53
CA GLY A 180 12.82 4.67 16.40
C GLY A 180 12.76 3.23 16.91
N GLU A 181 11.75 2.95 17.74
CA GLU A 181 11.45 1.58 18.17
C GLU A 181 10.91 0.72 17.01
N TYR A 182 11.08 -0.59 17.12
CA TYR A 182 10.55 -1.54 16.13
C TYR A 182 9.06 -1.27 15.87
N PRO A 183 8.63 -1.23 14.58
CA PRO A 183 9.42 -1.57 13.40
C PRO A 183 10.20 -0.40 12.77
N ALA A 184 10.15 0.82 13.29
CA ALA A 184 10.73 2.02 12.67
C ALA A 184 12.21 2.24 12.99
N LYS A 185 13.12 1.46 12.40
CA LYS A 185 14.56 1.44 12.78
C LYS A 185 15.48 2.34 11.94
N GLY A 186 14.96 3.17 11.04
CA GLY A 186 15.80 3.99 10.15
C GLY A 186 16.21 5.31 10.78
N ALA A 187 17.52 5.53 10.93
CA ALA A 187 18.09 6.86 11.18
C ALA A 187 18.25 7.65 9.86
N VAL A 188 18.59 8.94 9.96
CA VAL A 188 18.86 9.77 8.78
C VAL A 188 20.09 9.30 8.01
N MET A 189 20.02 9.35 6.68
CA MET A 189 21.12 9.07 5.75
C MET A 189 21.22 10.18 4.71
N GLY A 190 21.76 11.33 5.13
CA GLY A 190 21.76 12.53 4.29
C GLY A 190 20.33 13.01 4.02
N TRP A 191 19.90 12.94 2.77
CA TRP A 191 18.57 13.35 2.36
C TRP A 191 17.45 12.37 2.75
N ALA A 192 17.79 11.09 3.05
CA ALA A 192 16.85 9.99 3.24
C ALA A 192 16.53 9.71 4.71
N HIS A 193 15.27 9.39 5.01
CA HIS A 193 14.82 8.89 6.31
C HIS A 193 13.90 7.68 6.10
N PRO A 194 14.44 6.47 5.89
CA PRO A 194 13.64 5.32 5.52
C PRO A 194 12.76 4.84 6.68
N TRP A 195 11.52 4.45 6.37
CA TRP A 195 10.59 3.85 7.35
C TRP A 195 10.76 2.34 7.44
N PHE A 196 10.36 1.77 8.59
CA PHE A 196 10.29 0.32 8.86
C PHE A 196 11.67 -0.34 9.07
N ILE A 197 11.83 -1.61 8.69
CA ILE A 197 13.09 -2.39 8.76
C ILE A 197 13.65 -2.62 7.35
N PRO A 198 14.99 -2.66 7.13
CA PRO A 198 15.59 -2.65 5.78
C PRO A 198 15.13 -3.76 4.84
N GLU A 199 14.71 -4.91 5.36
CA GLU A 199 14.27 -6.07 4.61
C GLU A 199 12.98 -5.81 3.80
N ALA A 200 12.93 -6.28 2.55
CA ALA A 200 11.85 -5.98 1.61
C ALA A 200 10.45 -6.37 2.11
N GLY A 201 10.31 -7.59 2.63
CA GLY A 201 9.02 -8.10 3.08
C GLY A 201 8.68 -7.75 4.52
N GLY A 202 9.66 -7.29 5.32
CA GLY A 202 9.55 -7.33 6.78
C GLY A 202 9.13 -8.71 7.31
N HIS A 203 8.93 -8.84 8.61
CA HIS A 203 8.30 -10.05 9.16
C HIS A 203 6.81 -9.80 9.39
N GLY A 204 5.97 -10.79 9.08
CA GLY A 204 4.57 -10.87 9.53
C GLY A 204 3.55 -9.92 8.87
N GLY A 205 2.39 -9.81 9.54
CA GLY A 205 1.24 -8.99 9.14
C GLY A 205 1.29 -7.56 9.66
N GLU A 206 2.39 -7.14 10.30
CA GLU A 206 2.57 -5.80 10.82
C GLU A 206 2.42 -4.75 9.70
N ASP A 207 1.70 -3.67 10.04
CA ASP A 207 1.49 -2.53 9.17
C ASP A 207 0.70 -2.83 7.87
N VAL A 208 0.12 -4.04 7.73
CA VAL A 208 -0.74 -4.44 6.61
C VAL A 208 -2.19 -4.03 6.90
N GLN A 209 -2.60 -2.88 6.35
CA GLN A 209 -3.85 -2.22 6.70
C GLN A 209 -4.53 -1.61 5.46
N PHE A 210 -5.84 -1.82 5.29
CA PHE A 210 -6.53 -1.41 4.05
C PHE A 210 -7.29 -0.08 4.16
N LEU A 211 -7.73 0.39 5.34
CA LEU A 211 -8.35 1.73 5.55
C LEU A 211 -7.52 2.64 6.47
N GLU A 212 -6.35 3.07 5.99
CA GLU A 212 -5.55 4.09 6.68
C GLU A 212 -6.28 5.44 6.73
N GLY A 213 -5.95 6.31 7.69
CA GLY A 213 -6.50 7.68 7.76
C GLY A 213 -7.91 7.83 8.34
N HIS A 214 -8.62 6.73 8.59
CA HIS A 214 -9.94 6.75 9.22
C HIS A 214 -9.96 7.45 10.60
N ARG A 215 -8.89 7.34 11.39
CA ARG A 215 -8.73 8.07 12.67
C ARG A 215 -8.67 9.58 12.45
N ALA A 216 -7.87 10.02 11.47
CA ALA A 216 -7.79 11.42 11.07
C ALA A 216 -9.17 11.96 10.68
N ALA A 217 -9.88 11.26 9.79
CA ALA A 217 -11.24 11.63 9.36
C ALA A 217 -12.24 11.66 10.52
N ALA A 218 -12.40 10.55 11.24
CA ALA A 218 -13.47 10.39 12.21
C ALA A 218 -13.28 11.25 13.47
N ALA A 219 -12.04 11.45 13.91
CA ALA A 219 -11.73 12.31 15.06
C ALA A 219 -11.55 13.79 14.69
N GLY A 220 -11.47 14.12 13.40
CA GLY A 220 -11.10 15.45 12.93
C GLY A 220 -9.70 15.85 13.39
N SER A 221 -8.73 14.94 13.20
CA SER A 221 -7.38 15.08 13.75
C SER A 221 -6.38 15.54 12.69
N ARG A 222 -6.08 16.85 12.69
CA ARG A 222 -4.97 17.41 11.90
C ARG A 222 -3.64 16.72 12.21
N HIS A 223 -3.35 16.43 13.48
CA HIS A 223 -2.10 15.77 13.85
C HIS A 223 -1.98 14.37 13.25
N ASP A 224 -3.07 13.61 13.17
CA ASP A 224 -3.02 12.29 12.55
C ASP A 224 -2.84 12.38 11.03
N TYR A 225 -3.49 13.36 10.37
CA TYR A 225 -3.20 13.69 8.97
C TYR A 225 -1.71 14.02 8.75
N CYS A 226 -1.15 14.94 9.53
CA CYS A 226 0.26 15.30 9.42
C CYS A 226 1.18 14.10 9.69
N ARG A 227 0.83 13.22 10.64
CA ARG A 227 1.59 11.98 10.88
C ARG A 227 1.61 11.07 9.65
N ILE A 228 0.47 10.91 8.96
CA ILE A 228 0.38 10.11 7.74
C ILE A 228 1.24 10.74 6.62
N ALA A 229 1.25 12.07 6.50
CA ALA A 229 2.12 12.78 5.56
C ALA A 229 3.62 12.50 5.81
N LEU A 230 4.05 12.52 7.08
CA LEU A 230 5.41 12.17 7.47
C LEU A 230 5.75 10.70 7.18
N LEU A 231 4.83 9.76 7.49
CA LEU A 231 5.01 8.35 7.14
C LEU A 231 5.13 8.15 5.62
N HIS A 232 4.34 8.87 4.83
CA HIS A 232 4.44 8.83 3.38
C HIS A 232 5.81 9.33 2.88
N ARG A 233 6.32 10.45 3.41
CA ARG A 233 7.66 10.96 3.13
C ARG A 233 8.76 9.95 3.45
N MET A 234 8.69 9.31 4.62
CA MET A 234 9.68 8.32 5.04
C MET A 234 9.63 7.03 4.22
N ASN A 235 8.42 6.54 3.92
CA ASN A 235 8.28 5.39 3.04
C ASN A 235 8.76 5.71 1.62
N THR A 236 8.55 6.92 1.10
CA THR A 236 9.09 7.30 -0.21
C THR A 236 10.61 7.25 -0.23
N SER A 237 11.27 7.73 0.84
CA SER A 237 12.73 7.67 0.97
C SER A 237 13.27 6.23 0.95
N ARG A 238 12.45 5.28 1.42
CA ARG A 238 12.73 3.84 1.40
C ARG A 238 12.44 3.18 0.04
N GLN A 239 11.57 3.73 -0.80
CA GLN A 239 11.07 3.08 -2.02
C GLN A 239 11.87 3.51 -3.28
N PRO A 240 12.96 2.82 -3.66
CA PRO A 240 13.73 3.13 -4.87
C PRO A 240 13.01 2.63 -6.12
N GLN A 241 11.88 3.24 -6.44
CA GLN A 241 11.03 2.85 -7.56
C GLN A 241 10.80 3.99 -8.56
N ALA A 242 11.50 5.13 -8.40
CA ALA A 242 11.34 6.24 -9.32
C ALA A 242 11.65 5.80 -10.76
N ALA A 243 10.70 6.05 -11.65
CA ALA A 243 10.80 5.80 -13.07
C ALA A 243 9.92 6.83 -13.79
N TRP A 244 10.55 7.91 -14.25
CA TRP A 244 9.88 9.10 -14.76
C TRP A 244 10.51 9.56 -16.06
N ASP A 245 9.69 10.11 -16.96
CA ASP A 245 10.20 10.87 -18.10
C ASP A 245 10.60 12.31 -17.66
N ARG A 246 11.15 13.10 -18.58
CA ARG A 246 11.56 14.49 -18.27
C ARG A 246 10.40 15.44 -17.95
N LEU A 247 9.16 15.04 -18.26
CA LEU A 247 7.95 15.81 -18.03
C LEU A 247 7.31 15.44 -16.68
N GLY A 248 7.86 14.45 -15.97
CA GLY A 248 7.30 13.96 -14.72
C GLY A 248 6.13 12.99 -14.92
N ASN A 249 6.02 12.34 -16.09
CA ASN A 249 5.09 11.23 -16.27
C ASN A 249 5.75 9.91 -15.84
N PRO A 250 5.03 8.99 -15.17
CA PRO A 250 5.56 7.68 -14.86
C PRO A 250 5.91 6.89 -16.13
N LEU A 251 6.98 6.09 -16.07
CA LEU A 251 7.34 5.14 -17.14
C LEU A 251 6.70 3.78 -16.87
N GLY A 252 5.53 3.55 -17.44
CA GLY A 252 4.75 2.32 -17.29
C GLY A 252 5.01 1.30 -18.39
N TYR A 253 4.19 0.25 -18.44
CA TYR A 253 4.24 -0.77 -19.49
C TYR A 253 4.32 -0.21 -20.92
N PRO A 254 3.51 0.79 -21.33
CA PRO A 254 3.54 1.31 -22.70
C PRO A 254 4.90 1.85 -23.15
N GLU A 255 5.67 2.43 -22.23
CA GLU A 255 6.99 2.99 -22.53
C GLU A 255 8.04 1.89 -22.74
N TRP A 256 7.82 0.70 -22.18
CA TRP A 256 8.75 -0.43 -22.23
C TRP A 256 8.34 -1.54 -23.19
N CYS A 257 7.13 -1.48 -23.76
CA CYS A 257 6.64 -2.49 -24.69
C CYS A 257 7.13 -2.23 -26.12
N ARG A 258 7.54 -3.30 -26.80
CA ARG A 258 7.87 -3.28 -28.23
C ARG A 258 6.61 -3.14 -29.08
N PRO A 259 6.75 -2.85 -30.40
CA PRO A 259 5.60 -2.78 -31.31
C PRO A 259 4.72 -4.03 -31.36
N ASP A 260 5.27 -5.21 -31.04
CA ASP A 260 4.53 -6.48 -30.93
C ASP A 260 3.90 -6.71 -29.54
N GLY A 261 4.03 -5.75 -28.63
CA GLY A 261 3.60 -5.82 -27.24
C GLY A 261 4.55 -6.58 -26.32
N SER A 262 5.69 -7.10 -26.80
CA SER A 262 6.62 -7.82 -25.93
C SER A 262 7.46 -6.91 -25.04
N VAL A 263 7.94 -7.45 -23.91
CA VAL A 263 8.91 -6.81 -23.01
C VAL A 263 10.15 -7.71 -22.89
N ASP A 264 11.36 -7.14 -22.93
CA ASP A 264 12.62 -7.90 -22.94
C ASP A 264 13.31 -8.10 -21.59
N PHE A 265 12.70 -7.57 -20.54
CA PHE A 265 13.16 -7.77 -19.18
C PHE A 265 12.03 -8.26 -18.30
N ASP A 266 12.41 -8.84 -17.16
CA ASP A 266 11.49 -9.10 -16.08
C ASP A 266 11.50 -7.89 -15.14
N TYR A 267 10.32 -7.39 -14.80
CA TYR A 267 10.14 -6.35 -13.80
C TYR A 267 9.44 -6.91 -12.58
N ARG A 268 10.00 -6.64 -11.41
CA ARG A 268 9.43 -6.97 -10.12
C ARG A 268 9.65 -5.80 -9.18
N MET A 269 8.58 -5.35 -8.55
CA MET A 269 8.61 -4.42 -7.41
C MET A 269 9.43 -4.97 -6.24
N TYR A 270 9.61 -6.30 -6.19
CA TYR A 270 10.50 -6.98 -5.26
C TYR A 270 11.84 -7.38 -5.89
N ALA A 271 12.84 -7.66 -5.07
CA ALA A 271 14.13 -8.22 -5.50
C ALA A 271 14.97 -7.38 -6.49
N ARG A 272 14.72 -6.06 -6.62
CA ARG A 272 15.48 -5.16 -7.51
C ARG A 272 15.50 -5.66 -8.97
N ALA A 273 14.44 -6.36 -9.41
CA ALA A 273 14.28 -6.74 -10.80
C ALA A 273 13.73 -5.53 -11.58
N VAL A 274 14.66 -4.67 -12.02
CA VAL A 274 14.36 -3.37 -12.64
C VAL A 274 14.85 -3.35 -14.09
N PRO A 275 14.37 -2.41 -14.93
CA PRO A 275 14.90 -2.23 -16.28
C PRO A 275 16.43 -2.12 -16.29
N PRO A 276 17.13 -2.67 -17.31
CA PRO A 276 18.60 -2.66 -17.36
C PRO A 276 19.23 -1.27 -17.15
N SER A 277 18.55 -0.22 -17.60
CA SER A 277 18.95 1.19 -17.44
C SER A 277 19.09 1.65 -15.99
N PHE A 278 18.39 0.99 -15.06
CA PHE A 278 18.39 1.33 -13.65
C PHE A 278 19.21 0.36 -12.78
N LYS A 279 19.76 -0.70 -13.38
CA LYS A 279 20.60 -1.65 -12.64
C LYS A 279 21.95 -1.03 -12.29
N LEU A 280 22.44 -1.37 -11.10
CA LEU A 280 23.82 -1.09 -10.70
C LEU A 280 24.79 -2.06 -11.42
N PRO A 281 26.08 -1.69 -11.60
CA PRO A 281 27.09 -2.53 -12.25
C PRO A 281 27.18 -3.96 -11.70
N CYS A 282 27.14 -4.13 -10.38
CA CYS A 282 27.19 -5.47 -9.75
C CYS A 282 25.97 -6.35 -10.06
N GLN A 283 24.90 -5.78 -10.61
CA GLN A 283 23.70 -6.49 -11.08
C GLN A 283 23.64 -6.64 -12.60
N GLY A 284 24.77 -6.39 -13.28
CA GLY A 284 24.84 -6.39 -14.74
C GLY A 284 24.26 -5.13 -15.39
N GLY A 285 24.19 -4.02 -14.66
CA GLY A 285 23.85 -2.71 -15.20
C GLY A 285 25.00 -2.04 -15.94
N THR A 286 24.75 -0.81 -16.41
CA THR A 286 25.76 0.02 -17.09
C THR A 286 26.93 0.34 -16.15
N ALA A 287 28.14 0.42 -16.70
CA ALA A 287 29.33 0.82 -15.95
C ALA A 287 29.16 2.21 -15.29
N SER A 288 29.78 2.37 -14.12
CA SER A 288 29.79 3.62 -13.38
C SER A 288 30.33 4.78 -14.21
N ASN A 289 29.75 5.96 -14.03
CA ASN A 289 30.17 7.18 -14.70
C ASN A 289 31.48 7.73 -14.07
N ALA A 290 32.10 8.73 -14.73
CA ALA A 290 33.36 9.33 -14.28
C ALA A 290 33.27 10.00 -12.89
N GLN A 291 32.09 10.51 -12.51
CA GLN A 291 31.88 11.12 -11.19
C GLN A 291 32.06 10.08 -10.08
N VAL A 292 31.51 8.88 -10.25
CA VAL A 292 31.66 7.79 -9.26
C VAL A 292 33.14 7.45 -9.03
N ALA A 293 33.91 7.32 -10.12
CA ALA A 293 35.34 7.03 -10.03
C ALA A 293 36.14 8.14 -9.32
N GLU A 294 35.81 9.41 -9.60
CA GLU A 294 36.43 10.55 -8.92
C GLU A 294 36.10 10.56 -7.42
N VAL A 295 34.84 10.29 -7.06
CA VAL A 295 34.38 10.23 -5.67
C VAL A 295 35.10 9.13 -4.90
N GLU A 296 35.25 7.94 -5.51
CA GLU A 296 36.01 6.84 -4.92
C GLU A 296 37.50 7.18 -4.77
N GLN A 297 38.13 7.72 -5.82
CA GLN A 297 39.54 8.10 -5.82
C GLN A 297 39.86 9.16 -4.76
N ARG A 298 38.94 10.11 -4.54
CA ARG A 298 39.10 11.21 -3.59
C ARG A 298 38.59 10.89 -2.18
N GLY A 299 38.00 9.71 -1.96
CA GLY A 299 37.44 9.32 -0.67
C GLY A 299 36.25 10.16 -0.24
N LEU A 300 35.39 10.58 -1.17
CA LEU A 300 34.26 11.49 -0.94
C LEU A 300 32.92 10.76 -0.70
N ARG A 301 32.93 9.43 -0.57
CA ARG A 301 31.71 8.65 -0.30
C ARG A 301 31.21 8.92 1.13
N PRO A 302 29.89 9.12 1.33
CA PRO A 302 29.34 9.27 2.67
C PRO A 302 29.32 7.93 3.41
N ILE A 303 29.22 7.99 4.75
CA ILE A 303 29.20 6.80 5.63
C ILE A 303 28.07 5.80 5.34
N TYR A 304 26.97 6.27 4.74
CA TYR A 304 25.80 5.45 4.38
C TYR A 304 25.86 4.91 2.94
N ASP A 305 26.93 5.20 2.19
CA ASP A 305 27.25 4.56 0.92
C ASP A 305 28.34 3.50 1.14
N GLN A 306 27.90 2.30 1.53
CA GLN A 306 28.77 1.19 1.87
C GLN A 306 28.80 0.12 0.78
N GLY A 307 29.79 -0.78 0.87
CA GLY A 307 30.02 -1.83 -0.12
C GLY A 307 30.66 -1.28 -1.40
N ASN A 308 30.54 -2.03 -2.49
CA ASN A 308 31.13 -1.72 -3.79
C ASN A 308 30.17 -2.02 -4.97
N PRO A 309 28.87 -1.65 -4.90
CA PRO A 309 27.88 -2.01 -5.93
C PRO A 309 28.15 -1.37 -7.30
N ASN A 310 29.03 -0.37 -7.34
CA ASN A 310 29.51 0.31 -8.53
C ASN A 310 30.59 -0.49 -9.29
N ALA A 311 31.11 -1.58 -8.71
CA ALA A 311 32.01 -2.51 -9.36
C ALA A 311 31.24 -3.71 -9.93
N LYS A 312 31.69 -4.23 -11.08
CA LYS A 312 31.03 -5.36 -11.77
C LYS A 312 31.01 -6.64 -10.92
N ASP A 313 32.07 -6.86 -10.14
CA ASP A 313 32.27 -7.97 -9.20
C ASP A 313 31.94 -7.58 -7.75
N GLY A 314 31.29 -6.43 -7.55
CA GLY A 314 30.93 -5.93 -6.23
C GLY A 314 29.69 -6.59 -5.63
N SER A 315 29.34 -6.14 -4.42
CA SER A 315 28.19 -6.63 -3.66
C SER A 315 27.42 -5.49 -2.98
N PHE A 316 26.16 -5.75 -2.67
CA PHE A 316 25.35 -4.84 -1.86
C PHE A 316 25.75 -4.89 -0.39
N PRO A 317 25.65 -3.76 0.32
CA PRO A 317 25.73 -3.76 1.77
C PRO A 317 24.48 -4.44 2.37
N THR A 318 24.65 -5.06 3.54
CA THR A 318 23.56 -5.71 4.29
C THR A 318 23.22 -5.00 5.61
N SER A 319 24.02 -4.00 5.99
CA SER A 319 23.87 -3.29 7.26
C SER A 319 22.83 -2.17 7.15
N SER A 320 22.02 -1.98 8.19
CA SER A 320 20.91 -1.04 8.21
C SER A 320 21.32 0.45 8.21
N ASP A 321 22.61 0.74 8.37
CA ASP A 321 23.21 2.07 8.24
C ASP A 321 23.61 2.41 6.78
N ALA A 322 23.51 1.45 5.86
CA ALA A 322 23.76 1.66 4.43
C ALA A 322 22.45 1.88 3.66
N LEU A 323 22.36 2.96 2.87
CA LEU A 323 21.14 3.31 2.14
C LEU A 323 20.69 2.20 1.17
N LEU A 324 21.65 1.52 0.54
CA LEU A 324 21.37 0.40 -0.37
C LEU A 324 20.95 -0.90 0.32
N ALA A 325 21.02 -1.00 1.65
CA ALA A 325 20.43 -2.13 2.38
C ALA A 325 18.91 -1.99 2.55
N TRP A 326 18.36 -0.77 2.35
CA TRP A 326 16.93 -0.51 2.44
C TRP A 326 16.25 -0.90 1.13
N PHE A 327 15.64 -2.08 1.12
CA PHE A 327 14.88 -2.56 -0.03
C PHE A 327 13.50 -1.89 -0.08
N PRO A 328 12.92 -1.76 -1.29
CA PRO A 328 11.52 -1.39 -1.40
C PRO A 328 10.65 -2.38 -0.62
N HIS A 329 9.49 -1.94 -0.15
CA HIS A 329 8.47 -2.89 0.30
C HIS A 329 8.15 -3.81 -0.88
N ASP A 330 8.25 -5.11 -0.68
CA ASP A 330 7.95 -6.06 -1.77
C ASP A 330 6.48 -5.93 -2.22
N SER A 331 6.17 -6.50 -3.38
CA SER A 331 4.82 -6.50 -3.96
C SER A 331 3.78 -7.12 -3.02
N GLU A 332 4.18 -8.11 -2.22
CA GLU A 332 3.31 -8.78 -1.26
C GLU A 332 2.96 -7.92 -0.03
N HIS A 333 3.75 -6.89 0.26
CA HIS A 333 3.55 -5.92 1.34
C HIS A 333 3.39 -4.48 0.84
N LEU A 334 3.12 -4.29 -0.46
CA LEU A 334 2.97 -2.99 -1.12
C LEU A 334 2.03 -2.03 -0.38
N ILE A 335 1.00 -2.58 0.27
CA ILE A 335 0.03 -1.81 1.06
C ILE A 335 0.66 -1.00 2.20
N ARG A 336 1.82 -1.40 2.74
CA ARG A 336 2.55 -0.61 3.76
C ARG A 336 2.93 0.78 3.25
N TYR A 337 3.19 0.87 1.95
CA TYR A 337 3.43 2.13 1.27
C TYR A 337 2.13 2.79 0.83
N THR A 338 1.31 2.09 0.05
CA THR A 338 0.16 2.71 -0.65
C THR A 338 -0.95 3.13 0.28
N LYS A 339 -1.11 2.52 1.46
CA LYS A 339 -2.15 2.95 2.42
C LYS A 339 -2.01 4.41 2.85
N ASN A 340 -0.77 4.89 3.06
CA ASN A 340 -0.51 6.27 3.47
C ASN A 340 -0.81 7.23 2.31
N ALA A 341 -0.38 6.89 1.10
CA ALA A 341 -0.67 7.66 -0.10
C ALA A 341 -2.20 7.75 -0.35
N LYS A 342 -2.91 6.61 -0.30
CA LYS A 342 -4.39 6.57 -0.40
C LYS A 342 -5.05 7.44 0.65
N ALA A 343 -4.64 7.35 1.92
CA ALA A 343 -5.21 8.19 2.97
C ALA A 343 -5.05 9.69 2.66
N LEU A 344 -3.87 10.13 2.21
CA LEU A 344 -3.63 11.53 1.88
C LEU A 344 -4.45 12.01 0.69
N VAL A 345 -4.61 11.18 -0.35
CA VAL A 345 -5.47 11.50 -1.50
C VAL A 345 -6.93 11.68 -1.08
N TRP A 346 -7.47 10.78 -0.27
CA TRP A 346 -8.87 10.89 0.17
C TRP A 346 -9.08 12.03 1.17
N LEU A 347 -8.14 12.25 2.10
CA LEU A 347 -8.28 13.26 3.15
C LEU A 347 -8.09 14.69 2.65
N ALA A 348 -7.19 14.90 1.69
CA ALA A 348 -6.77 16.25 1.30
C ALA A 348 -6.46 16.43 -0.20
N ASN A 349 -6.77 15.43 -1.05
CA ASN A 349 -6.44 15.48 -2.49
C ASN A 349 -4.95 15.75 -2.73
N ASP A 350 -4.10 15.13 -1.91
CA ASP A 350 -2.68 15.39 -1.82
C ASP A 350 -1.90 15.13 -3.13
N SER A 351 -1.11 16.10 -3.57
CA SER A 351 -0.40 16.12 -4.86
C SER A 351 0.65 15.00 -4.97
N LEU A 352 1.58 14.94 -4.02
CA LEU A 352 2.66 13.94 -4.01
C LEU A 352 2.10 12.53 -3.92
N ALA A 353 1.11 12.32 -3.04
CA ALA A 353 0.47 11.02 -2.89
C ALA A 353 -0.24 10.57 -4.17
N LYS A 354 -0.87 11.48 -4.93
CA LYS A 354 -1.44 11.15 -6.25
C LYS A 354 -0.38 10.69 -7.22
N ASP A 355 0.72 11.43 -7.32
CA ASP A 355 1.79 11.08 -8.24
C ASP A 355 2.42 9.72 -7.87
N ASP A 356 2.57 9.42 -6.57
CA ASP A 356 3.08 8.12 -6.11
C ASP A 356 2.13 6.97 -6.37
N LEU A 357 0.81 7.19 -6.23
CA LEU A 357 -0.19 6.19 -6.61
C LEU A 357 -0.18 5.95 -8.12
N ALA A 358 -0.07 7.00 -8.93
CA ALA A 358 0.04 6.88 -10.38
C ALA A 358 1.30 6.11 -10.78
N LEU A 359 2.45 6.44 -10.21
CA LEU A 359 3.70 5.69 -10.43
C LEU A 359 3.55 4.24 -10.02
N THR A 360 3.07 3.98 -8.79
CA THR A 360 2.94 2.63 -8.28
C THR A 360 1.99 1.79 -9.14
N ALA A 361 0.90 2.39 -9.64
CA ALA A 361 -0.03 1.73 -10.54
C ALA A 361 0.62 1.36 -11.89
N GLU A 362 1.38 2.29 -12.50
CA GLU A 362 2.09 2.06 -13.76
C GLU A 362 3.18 1.01 -13.62
N LEU A 363 3.92 1.02 -12.51
CA LEU A 363 4.91 -0.01 -12.19
C LEU A 363 4.24 -1.37 -11.93
N PHE A 364 3.07 -1.40 -11.28
CA PHE A 364 2.36 -2.66 -11.07
C PHE A 364 1.88 -3.21 -12.41
N ARG A 365 1.37 -2.36 -13.31
CA ARG A 365 1.04 -2.77 -14.67
C ARG A 365 2.28 -3.28 -15.41
N LEU A 366 3.45 -2.65 -15.26
CA LEU A 366 4.70 -3.13 -15.84
C LEU A 366 5.11 -4.51 -15.31
N GLN A 367 4.80 -4.84 -14.06
CA GLN A 367 5.00 -6.18 -13.49
C GLN A 367 3.95 -7.17 -13.99
N PHE A 368 2.68 -6.76 -13.97
CA PHE A 368 1.49 -7.55 -14.30
C PHE A 368 0.93 -7.16 -15.68
N HIS A 369 1.81 -7.20 -16.68
CA HIS A 369 1.54 -6.69 -18.02
C HIS A 369 0.93 -7.74 -18.95
N GLU A 370 0.26 -7.24 -19.99
CA GLU A 370 -0.44 -8.01 -21.00
C GLU A 370 0.43 -8.56 -22.15
N GLY A 371 1.67 -8.10 -22.25
CA GLY A 371 2.65 -8.53 -23.24
C GLY A 371 3.35 -9.86 -22.94
N SER A 372 3.89 -10.53 -23.95
CA SER A 372 4.81 -11.66 -23.74
C SER A 372 6.18 -11.16 -23.27
N THR A 373 6.93 -11.97 -22.51
CA THR A 373 8.33 -11.67 -22.16
C THR A 373 9.31 -12.47 -23.00
N GLU A 374 10.41 -11.86 -23.48
CA GLU A 374 11.43 -12.58 -24.30
C GLU A 374 12.16 -13.68 -23.52
N ARG A 375 12.07 -13.68 -22.18
CA ARG A 375 12.35 -14.89 -21.40
C ARG A 375 11.22 -15.90 -21.62
N ALA A 376 11.16 -16.46 -22.83
CA ALA A 376 10.39 -17.67 -23.14
C ALA A 376 10.68 -18.83 -22.16
N ASN A 377 11.78 -18.74 -21.39
CA ASN A 377 12.18 -19.66 -20.33
C ASN A 377 11.61 -19.35 -18.93
N ASN A 378 10.74 -18.34 -18.76
CA ASN A 378 9.94 -18.19 -17.54
C ASN A 378 8.43 -18.25 -17.85
N PRO A 379 7.91 -19.40 -18.30
CA PRO A 379 6.47 -19.60 -18.56
C PRO A 379 5.60 -19.40 -17.31
N HIS A 380 6.22 -19.26 -16.12
CA HIS A 380 5.56 -19.06 -14.83
C HIS A 380 5.76 -17.65 -14.26
N GLY A 381 6.29 -16.71 -15.03
CA GLY A 381 6.45 -15.32 -14.56
C GLY A 381 5.08 -14.71 -14.21
N PRO A 382 4.93 -14.03 -13.06
CA PRO A 382 3.68 -13.36 -12.66
C PRO A 382 3.31 -12.18 -13.57
N THR A 383 2.84 -12.46 -14.79
CA THR A 383 2.35 -11.47 -15.77
C THR A 383 0.90 -11.78 -16.11
N LEU A 384 0.14 -10.77 -16.51
CA LEU A 384 -1.24 -10.96 -16.95
C LEU A 384 -1.29 -11.90 -18.16
N TYR A 385 -0.37 -11.74 -19.11
CA TYR A 385 -0.25 -12.61 -20.28
C TYR A 385 -0.09 -14.10 -19.92
N ASN A 386 0.82 -14.44 -19.01
CA ASN A 386 1.05 -15.82 -18.61
C ASN A 386 -0.17 -16.38 -17.88
N TYR A 387 -0.81 -15.58 -17.03
CA TYR A 387 -1.94 -16.04 -16.23
C TYR A 387 -3.20 -16.22 -17.08
N GLU A 388 -3.42 -15.38 -18.10
CA GLU A 388 -4.47 -15.59 -19.10
C GLU A 388 -4.27 -16.91 -19.86
N ARG A 389 -3.02 -17.27 -20.20
CA ARG A 389 -2.72 -18.56 -20.84
C ARG A 389 -2.99 -19.75 -19.91
N ILE A 390 -2.65 -19.63 -18.62
CA ILE A 390 -2.98 -20.65 -17.62
C ILE A 390 -4.50 -20.78 -17.50
N ALA A 391 -5.23 -19.68 -17.39
CA ALA A 391 -6.69 -19.68 -17.31
C ALA A 391 -7.33 -20.27 -18.57
N ALA A 392 -6.79 -20.00 -19.76
CA ALA A 392 -7.27 -20.57 -21.01
C ALA A 392 -7.02 -22.09 -21.11
N ALA A 393 -5.88 -22.58 -20.61
CA ALA A 393 -5.55 -24.00 -20.61
C ALA A 393 -6.27 -24.78 -19.50
N HIS A 394 -6.51 -24.14 -18.36
CA HIS A 394 -7.08 -24.73 -17.15
C HIS A 394 -8.19 -23.82 -16.60
N PRO A 395 -9.30 -23.65 -17.33
CA PRO A 395 -10.38 -22.76 -16.92
C PRO A 395 -10.96 -23.19 -15.58
N HIS A 396 -11.24 -22.21 -14.72
CA HIS A 396 -11.84 -22.40 -13.40
C HIS A 396 -11.03 -23.30 -12.44
N GLN A 397 -9.71 -23.43 -12.65
CA GLN A 397 -8.85 -24.27 -11.83
C GLN A 397 -7.91 -23.51 -10.89
N THR A 398 -8.28 -22.32 -10.42
CA THR A 398 -7.44 -21.41 -9.60
C THR A 398 -6.27 -20.84 -10.40
N LEU A 399 -5.62 -19.78 -9.89
CA LEU A 399 -4.50 -19.10 -10.54
C LEU A 399 -3.37 -18.85 -9.54
N PRO A 400 -2.11 -18.77 -10.00
CA PRO A 400 -0.97 -18.40 -9.17
C PRO A 400 -0.94 -16.89 -8.81
N VAL A 401 -2.12 -16.30 -8.56
CA VAL A 401 -2.27 -14.97 -7.98
C VAL A 401 -2.13 -15.02 -6.47
N SER A 402 -1.63 -13.94 -5.88
CA SER A 402 -1.45 -13.83 -4.43
C SER A 402 -1.82 -12.43 -3.94
N ARG A 403 -1.45 -12.11 -2.70
CA ARG A 403 -1.59 -10.76 -2.13
C ARG A 403 -0.87 -9.67 -2.95
N GLU A 404 0.18 -10.02 -3.70
CA GLU A 404 0.81 -9.11 -4.66
C GLU A 404 -0.20 -8.60 -5.69
N THR A 405 -0.96 -9.51 -6.31
CA THR A 405 -2.00 -9.15 -7.29
C THR A 405 -3.09 -8.32 -6.64
N ALA A 406 -3.48 -8.66 -5.41
CA ALA A 406 -4.49 -7.92 -4.67
C ALA A 406 -4.07 -6.47 -4.38
N TRP A 407 -2.87 -6.25 -3.85
CA TRP A 407 -2.39 -4.91 -3.51
C TRP A 407 -2.06 -4.05 -4.72
N GLY A 408 -1.51 -4.65 -5.79
CA GLY A 408 -1.31 -3.95 -7.04
C GLY A 408 -2.62 -3.52 -7.70
N THR A 409 -3.63 -4.39 -7.70
CA THR A 409 -4.97 -4.06 -8.23
C THR A 409 -5.63 -2.96 -7.41
N ASP A 410 -5.55 -3.04 -6.07
CA ASP A 410 -6.07 -2.00 -5.18
C ASP A 410 -5.37 -0.63 -5.39
N ALA A 411 -4.05 -0.63 -5.58
CA ALA A 411 -3.29 0.57 -5.90
C ALA A 411 -3.69 1.17 -7.26
N MET A 412 -3.89 0.33 -8.28
CA MET A 412 -4.40 0.76 -9.59
C MET A 412 -5.81 1.37 -9.47
N CYS A 413 -6.73 0.75 -8.72
CA CYS A 413 -8.07 1.32 -8.51
C CYS A 413 -8.00 2.70 -7.82
N ALA A 414 -7.07 2.87 -6.86
CA ALA A 414 -6.84 4.16 -6.23
C ALA A 414 -6.32 5.23 -7.21
N ALA A 415 -5.35 4.87 -8.05
CA ALA A 415 -4.84 5.75 -9.10
C ALA A 415 -5.92 6.07 -10.15
N TYR A 416 -6.74 5.08 -10.54
CA TYR A 416 -7.82 5.23 -11.50
C TYR A 416 -8.90 6.23 -11.03
N LEU A 417 -9.31 6.15 -9.77
CA LEU A 417 -10.28 7.09 -9.17
C LEU A 417 -9.72 8.50 -9.01
N SER A 418 -8.44 8.63 -8.65
CA SER A 418 -7.82 9.93 -8.37
C SER A 418 -7.19 10.62 -9.58
N GLY A 419 -7.00 9.86 -10.67
CA GLY A 419 -6.45 10.31 -11.95
C GLY A 419 -7.43 11.10 -12.80
N ASP A 420 -6.94 11.58 -13.93
CA ASP A 420 -7.75 12.29 -14.92
C ASP A 420 -8.44 11.34 -15.91
N GLU A 421 -9.22 11.90 -16.83
CA GLU A 421 -9.93 11.11 -17.85
C GLU A 421 -8.96 10.37 -18.77
N ALA A 422 -7.81 10.95 -19.07
CA ALA A 422 -6.80 10.33 -19.93
C ALA A 422 -6.19 9.10 -19.25
N PHE A 423 -5.84 9.19 -17.97
CA PHE A 423 -5.36 8.05 -17.18
C PHE A 423 -6.39 6.94 -17.14
N ARG A 424 -7.66 7.27 -16.87
CA ARG A 424 -8.75 6.28 -16.86
C ARG A 424 -8.90 5.60 -18.22
N ALA A 425 -8.95 6.36 -19.30
CA ALA A 425 -9.09 5.82 -20.66
C ALA A 425 -7.93 4.88 -21.03
N ARG A 426 -6.69 5.23 -20.66
CA ARG A 426 -5.50 4.40 -20.93
C ARG A 426 -5.49 3.05 -20.19
N HIS A 427 -6.14 2.98 -19.02
CA HIS A 427 -6.09 1.81 -18.14
C HIS A 427 -7.35 0.95 -18.17
N LEU A 428 -8.45 1.45 -18.71
CA LEU A 428 -9.73 0.73 -18.74
C LEU A 428 -9.60 -0.66 -19.40
N GLY A 429 -8.91 -0.75 -20.53
CA GLY A 429 -8.72 -2.02 -21.24
C GLY A 429 -7.88 -3.04 -20.46
N TRP A 430 -6.89 -2.57 -19.70
CA TRP A 430 -6.11 -3.45 -18.82
C TRP A 430 -6.96 -3.93 -17.63
N LEU A 431 -7.74 -3.05 -17.00
CA LEU A 431 -8.66 -3.40 -15.91
C LEU A 431 -9.71 -4.43 -16.34
N GLN A 432 -10.23 -4.31 -17.58
CA GLN A 432 -11.13 -5.29 -18.17
C GLN A 432 -10.49 -6.67 -18.21
N ARG A 433 -9.26 -6.77 -18.74
CA ARG A 433 -8.52 -8.04 -18.80
C ARG A 433 -8.20 -8.63 -17.43
N VAL A 434 -7.86 -7.80 -16.44
CA VAL A 434 -7.69 -8.26 -15.05
C VAL A 434 -8.99 -8.87 -14.53
N THR A 435 -10.13 -8.22 -14.77
CA THR A 435 -11.45 -8.73 -14.33
C THR A 435 -11.80 -10.05 -15.03
N ASP A 436 -11.55 -10.11 -16.34
CA ASP A 436 -11.81 -11.31 -17.16
C ASP A 436 -10.89 -12.47 -16.74
N LEU A 437 -9.64 -12.19 -16.36
CA LEU A 437 -8.73 -13.19 -15.79
C LEU A 437 -9.27 -13.74 -14.47
N LEU A 438 -9.73 -12.88 -13.56
CA LEU A 438 -10.29 -13.32 -12.28
C LEU A 438 -11.52 -14.21 -12.50
N GLU A 439 -12.38 -13.90 -13.48
CA GLU A 439 -13.49 -14.76 -13.86
C GLU A 439 -13.04 -16.11 -14.42
N ALA A 440 -12.12 -16.10 -15.39
CA ALA A 440 -11.62 -17.30 -16.03
C ALA A 440 -10.86 -18.22 -15.06
N GLY A 441 -10.21 -17.65 -14.05
CA GLY A 441 -9.49 -18.38 -13.01
C GLY A 441 -10.36 -18.88 -11.86
N ALA A 442 -11.54 -18.27 -11.64
CA ALA A 442 -12.36 -18.56 -10.48
C ALA A 442 -13.04 -19.94 -10.60
N PRO A 443 -12.76 -20.88 -9.68
CA PRO A 443 -13.55 -22.10 -9.55
C PRO A 443 -14.96 -21.80 -9.01
N SER A 444 -15.82 -22.82 -8.96
CA SER A 444 -17.22 -22.72 -8.49
C SER A 444 -17.39 -22.21 -7.05
N ASN A 445 -16.33 -22.29 -6.23
CA ASN A 445 -16.31 -21.78 -4.86
C ASN A 445 -15.65 -20.39 -4.74
N GLY A 446 -15.30 -19.74 -5.85
CA GLY A 446 -14.73 -18.38 -5.90
C GLY A 446 -13.33 -18.19 -5.30
N LEU A 447 -12.67 -19.25 -4.80
CA LEU A 447 -11.32 -19.16 -4.23
C LEU A 447 -10.28 -19.26 -5.34
N ILE A 448 -9.69 -18.13 -5.75
CA ILE A 448 -8.82 -18.06 -6.94
C ILE A 448 -7.36 -18.38 -6.61
N VAL A 449 -6.89 -18.08 -5.41
CA VAL A 449 -5.45 -18.16 -5.09
C VAL A 449 -4.94 -19.61 -5.14
N ARG A 450 -3.80 -19.81 -5.80
CA ARG A 450 -3.06 -21.07 -5.86
C ARG A 450 -1.59 -20.84 -5.58
N THR A 451 -0.97 -21.70 -4.78
CA THR A 451 0.49 -21.78 -4.65
C THR A 451 0.94 -23.23 -4.59
N THR A 452 2.05 -23.53 -5.27
CA THR A 452 2.71 -24.84 -5.26
C THR A 452 3.86 -24.89 -4.25
N TYR A 453 4.04 -23.84 -3.44
CA TYR A 453 5.07 -23.79 -2.40
C TYR A 453 4.72 -24.73 -1.25
N GLY A 454 5.33 -25.93 -1.24
CA GLY A 454 4.99 -27.02 -0.32
C GLY A 454 5.10 -26.69 1.17
N ALA A 455 5.85 -25.66 1.56
CA ALA A 455 5.95 -25.21 2.95
C ALA A 455 4.65 -24.58 3.49
N VAL A 456 3.72 -24.16 2.61
CA VAL A 456 2.44 -23.58 3.03
C VAL A 456 1.61 -24.60 3.81
N LEU A 457 1.52 -25.84 3.32
CA LEU A 457 0.83 -26.94 4.00
C LEU A 457 1.77 -27.88 4.75
N ASN A 458 3.09 -27.70 4.60
CA ASN A 458 4.09 -28.73 4.95
C ASN A 458 3.77 -30.10 4.30
N ASN A 459 3.14 -30.07 3.12
CA ASN A 459 2.72 -31.26 2.39
C ASN A 459 2.84 -30.97 0.87
N PRO A 460 3.84 -31.54 0.18
CA PRO A 460 4.09 -31.25 -1.23
C PRO A 460 3.05 -31.86 -2.18
N LYS A 461 2.16 -32.73 -1.66
CA LYS A 461 1.08 -33.38 -2.44
C LYS A 461 0.07 -32.39 -2.99
N TYR A 462 -0.11 -31.24 -2.33
CA TYR A 462 -1.21 -30.32 -2.62
C TYR A 462 -0.70 -28.98 -3.13
N ALA A 463 -1.41 -28.43 -4.11
CA ALA A 463 -1.41 -26.99 -4.28
C ALA A 463 -2.30 -26.39 -3.19
N ALA A 464 -1.85 -25.29 -2.63
CA ALA A 464 -2.43 -24.67 -1.45
C ALA A 464 -2.95 -23.27 -1.73
N ALA A 465 -3.70 -22.74 -0.78
CA ALA A 465 -4.04 -21.33 -0.70
C ALA A 465 -4.01 -20.87 0.76
N HIS A 466 -3.83 -19.57 0.96
CA HIS A 466 -4.03 -18.95 2.26
C HIS A 466 -5.39 -18.23 2.33
N ALA A 467 -6.05 -18.32 3.48
CA ALA A 467 -7.30 -17.59 3.72
C ALA A 467 -7.12 -16.07 3.64
N PHE A 468 -6.04 -15.51 4.21
CA PHE A 468 -5.81 -14.07 4.18
C PHE A 468 -5.52 -13.55 2.77
N GLN A 469 -4.82 -14.31 1.92
CA GLN A 469 -4.55 -13.90 0.54
C GLN A 469 -5.84 -13.88 -0.28
N ASN A 470 -6.73 -14.86 -0.09
CA ASN A 470 -8.06 -14.84 -0.69
C ASN A 470 -8.89 -13.66 -0.16
N ALA A 471 -8.88 -13.40 1.16
CA ALA A 471 -9.58 -12.26 1.74
C ALA A 471 -9.10 -10.91 1.18
N GLN A 472 -7.79 -10.74 0.99
CA GLN A 472 -7.21 -9.54 0.37
C GLN A 472 -7.60 -9.43 -1.11
N LEU A 473 -7.63 -10.54 -1.86
CA LEU A 473 -8.11 -10.55 -3.23
C LEU A 473 -9.60 -10.18 -3.32
N LEU A 474 -10.43 -10.65 -2.39
CA LEU A 474 -11.84 -10.24 -2.28
C LEU A 474 -11.97 -8.73 -2.03
N VAL A 475 -11.13 -8.16 -1.16
CA VAL A 475 -11.07 -6.70 -0.96
C VAL A 475 -10.65 -5.96 -2.24
N ALA A 476 -9.71 -6.50 -3.03
CA ALA A 476 -9.33 -5.93 -4.32
C ALA A 476 -10.46 -6.02 -5.36
N MET A 477 -11.24 -7.11 -5.37
CA MET A 477 -12.45 -7.24 -6.20
C MET A 477 -13.51 -6.21 -5.82
N ARG A 478 -13.66 -5.90 -4.53
CA ARG A 478 -14.50 -4.78 -4.08
C ARG A 478 -13.99 -3.45 -4.65
N SER A 479 -12.68 -3.20 -4.63
CA SER A 479 -12.10 -2.00 -5.26
C SER A 479 -12.40 -1.95 -6.76
N LEU A 480 -12.20 -3.04 -7.52
CA LEU A 480 -12.54 -3.09 -8.94
C LEU A 480 -14.02 -2.80 -9.20
N HIS A 481 -14.90 -3.47 -8.45
CA HIS A 481 -16.34 -3.32 -8.56
C HIS A 481 -16.76 -1.85 -8.38
N GLU A 482 -16.38 -1.25 -7.25
CA GLU A 482 -16.84 0.09 -6.87
C GLU A 482 -16.13 1.20 -7.65
N SER A 483 -14.84 1.04 -7.94
CA SER A 483 -14.04 2.08 -8.59
C SER A 483 -14.17 2.09 -10.12
N CYS A 484 -14.39 0.94 -10.74
CA CYS A 484 -14.25 0.79 -12.19
C CYS A 484 -15.55 0.40 -12.91
N TRP A 485 -16.40 -0.43 -12.28
CA TRP A 485 -17.49 -1.10 -13.00
C TRP A 485 -18.89 -0.64 -12.61
N THR A 486 -19.12 -0.22 -11.37
CA THR A 486 -20.43 0.30 -10.93
C THR A 486 -20.88 1.45 -11.83
N GLY A 487 -22.04 1.29 -12.48
CA GLY A 487 -22.58 2.29 -13.41
C GLY A 487 -21.86 2.41 -14.76
N VAL A 488 -20.88 1.54 -15.04
CA VAL A 488 -20.08 1.52 -16.28
C VAL A 488 -20.25 0.20 -17.04
N ASP A 489 -20.07 -0.94 -16.36
CA ASP A 489 -20.21 -2.29 -16.92
C ASP A 489 -20.88 -3.22 -15.90
N GLU A 490 -22.21 -3.33 -16.00
CA GLU A 490 -23.01 -4.13 -15.07
C GLU A 490 -22.71 -5.63 -15.14
N GLN A 491 -22.22 -6.14 -16.28
CA GLN A 491 -21.89 -7.56 -16.42
C GLN A 491 -20.62 -7.89 -15.62
N ARG A 492 -19.57 -7.08 -15.76
CA ARG A 492 -18.34 -7.24 -14.95
C ARG A 492 -18.60 -6.97 -13.48
N ALA A 493 -19.42 -5.96 -13.16
CA ALA A 493 -19.85 -5.71 -11.79
C ALA A 493 -20.59 -6.93 -11.20
N ALA A 494 -21.52 -7.54 -11.93
CA ALA A 494 -22.23 -8.74 -11.48
C ALA A 494 -21.29 -9.94 -11.31
N THR A 495 -20.33 -10.12 -12.21
CA THR A 495 -19.34 -11.19 -12.18
C THR A 495 -18.46 -11.11 -10.93
N LEU A 496 -17.91 -9.94 -10.63
CA LEU A 496 -17.12 -9.74 -9.41
C LEU A 496 -17.95 -9.98 -8.15
N ARG A 497 -19.21 -9.51 -8.10
CA ARG A 497 -20.11 -9.78 -6.97
C ARG A 497 -20.35 -11.27 -6.78
N ARG A 498 -20.57 -12.03 -7.87
CA ARG A 498 -20.76 -13.48 -7.81
C ARG A 498 -19.54 -14.18 -7.20
N ILE A 499 -18.36 -13.95 -7.77
CA ILE A 499 -17.10 -14.55 -7.31
C ILE A 499 -16.85 -14.18 -5.85
N TYR A 500 -17.12 -12.91 -5.49
CA TYR A 500 -16.97 -12.43 -4.14
C TYR A 500 -17.84 -13.20 -3.14
N PHE A 501 -19.12 -13.42 -3.48
CA PHE A 501 -20.03 -14.19 -2.65
C PHE A 501 -19.59 -15.65 -2.54
N GLU A 502 -19.26 -16.30 -3.66
CA GLU A 502 -18.78 -17.69 -3.66
C GLU A 502 -17.54 -17.86 -2.77
N GLY A 503 -16.55 -16.98 -2.91
CA GLY A 503 -15.34 -17.00 -2.07
C GLY A 503 -15.63 -16.72 -0.59
N THR A 504 -16.57 -15.83 -0.30
CA THR A 504 -17.03 -15.57 1.07
C THR A 504 -17.75 -16.78 1.68
N GLU A 505 -18.62 -17.45 0.92
CA GLU A 505 -19.27 -18.68 1.35
C GLU A 505 -18.26 -19.77 1.65
N ALA A 506 -17.29 -19.97 0.74
CA ALA A 506 -16.27 -20.97 0.89
C ALA A 506 -15.41 -20.72 2.14
N LEU A 507 -14.96 -19.50 2.40
CA LEU A 507 -14.13 -19.21 3.58
C LEU A 507 -14.91 -19.30 4.90
N TYR A 508 -16.13 -18.76 4.97
CA TYR A 508 -16.79 -18.48 6.25
C TYR A 508 -18.01 -19.35 6.56
N PHE A 509 -18.46 -20.19 5.62
CA PHE A 509 -19.65 -21.03 5.80
C PHE A 509 -19.42 -22.50 5.41
N SER A 510 -18.20 -22.88 4.99
CA SER A 510 -17.83 -24.27 4.70
C SER A 510 -17.01 -24.92 5.81
N HIS A 511 -16.50 -26.14 5.57
CA HIS A 511 -15.55 -26.84 6.43
C HIS A 511 -14.21 -26.10 6.64
N LEU A 512 -13.93 -25.06 5.83
CA LEU A 512 -12.76 -24.21 6.03
C LEU A 512 -12.86 -23.41 7.33
N PHE A 513 -14.08 -23.02 7.73
CA PHE A 513 -14.30 -22.31 8.99
C PHE A 513 -14.24 -23.29 10.15
N GLN A 514 -13.20 -23.18 10.98
CA GLN A 514 -12.94 -24.12 12.07
C GLN A 514 -12.68 -23.41 13.38
N ARG A 515 -12.88 -24.14 14.48
CA ARG A 515 -12.45 -23.75 15.82
C ARG A 515 -11.14 -24.43 16.16
N VAL A 516 -10.07 -23.65 16.31
CA VAL A 516 -8.72 -24.15 16.55
C VAL A 516 -8.17 -23.60 17.86
N LYS A 517 -7.45 -24.43 18.61
CA LYS A 517 -6.73 -23.99 19.81
C LYS A 517 -5.53 -23.15 19.41
N ALA A 518 -5.41 -21.94 19.96
CA ALA A 518 -4.25 -21.09 19.73
C ALA A 518 -2.98 -21.73 20.31
N SER A 519 -1.83 -21.45 19.69
CA SER A 519 -0.52 -21.93 20.15
C SER A 519 -0.03 -21.26 21.44
N TRP A 520 -0.66 -20.16 21.84
CA TRP A 520 -0.36 -19.41 23.06
C TRP A 520 -1.52 -19.52 24.08
N THR A 521 -1.23 -19.20 25.34
CA THR A 521 -2.21 -19.20 26.45
C THR A 521 -2.32 -17.83 27.08
N ASN A 522 -3.49 -17.48 27.62
CA ASN A 522 -3.68 -16.27 28.42
C ASN A 522 -3.79 -16.68 29.90
N GLY A 523 -2.75 -16.40 30.69
CA GLY A 523 -2.74 -16.78 32.12
C GLY A 523 -2.93 -18.28 32.35
N GLY A 524 -2.36 -19.14 31.50
CA GLY A 524 -2.49 -20.60 31.58
C GLY A 524 -3.80 -21.18 31.02
N GLN A 525 -4.75 -20.33 30.60
CA GLN A 525 -5.97 -20.79 29.93
C GLN A 525 -5.76 -20.93 28.43
N SER A 526 -6.31 -22.02 27.87
CA SER A 526 -6.28 -22.25 26.43
C SER A 526 -7.18 -21.24 25.71
N VAL A 527 -6.62 -20.53 24.74
CA VAL A 527 -7.37 -19.64 23.85
C VAL A 527 -7.86 -20.44 22.65
N TRP A 528 -9.12 -20.25 22.28
CA TRP A 528 -9.73 -20.89 21.11
C TRP A 528 -10.16 -19.81 20.13
N LEU A 529 -9.70 -19.93 18.89
CA LEU A 529 -10.02 -19.01 17.82
C LEU A 529 -10.87 -19.72 16.77
N GLN A 530 -11.75 -18.97 16.14
CA GLN A 530 -12.64 -19.44 15.10
C GLN A 530 -12.46 -18.62 13.82
N GLY A 531 -12.42 -19.27 12.67
CA GLY A 531 -12.17 -18.60 11.40
C GLY A 531 -11.81 -19.59 10.30
N PRO A 532 -11.67 -19.14 9.05
CA PRO A 532 -11.14 -19.98 7.99
C PRO A 532 -9.73 -20.45 8.35
N ARG A 533 -9.42 -21.72 8.04
CA ARG A 533 -8.06 -22.25 8.22
C ARG A 533 -7.05 -21.41 7.48
N TRP A 534 -5.94 -21.12 8.16
CA TRP A 534 -4.96 -20.17 7.67
C TRP A 534 -4.40 -20.59 6.30
N ALA A 535 -4.07 -21.88 6.16
CA ALA A 535 -3.73 -22.51 4.89
C ALA A 535 -4.61 -23.74 4.66
N PHE A 536 -5.01 -23.97 3.41
CA PHE A 536 -5.81 -25.11 2.99
C PHE A 536 -5.44 -25.57 1.58
N ALA A 537 -5.70 -26.85 1.28
CA ALA A 537 -5.47 -27.42 -0.03
C ALA A 537 -6.57 -27.02 -1.02
N VAL A 538 -6.21 -26.75 -2.27
CA VAL A 538 -7.18 -26.39 -3.34
C VAL A 538 -7.23 -27.42 -4.47
N SER A 539 -6.16 -28.19 -4.65
CA SER A 539 -6.07 -29.30 -5.61
C SER A 539 -4.82 -30.15 -5.32
N LEU A 540 -4.60 -31.20 -6.11
CA LEU A 540 -3.32 -31.88 -6.16
C LEU A 540 -2.25 -30.97 -6.80
N ASN A 541 -1.00 -31.16 -6.38
CA ASN A 541 0.17 -30.51 -6.96
C ASN A 541 0.69 -31.32 -8.16
N ASP A 542 -0.12 -31.39 -9.22
CA ASP A 542 0.11 -32.25 -10.39
C ASP A 542 -0.01 -31.46 -11.71
N ASP A 543 0.39 -30.19 -11.69
CA ASP A 543 0.37 -29.29 -12.85
C ASP A 543 -1.01 -29.20 -13.53
N TYR A 544 -2.06 -29.01 -12.72
CA TYR A 544 -3.46 -28.90 -13.14
C TYR A 544 -4.01 -30.15 -13.84
N ALA A 545 -3.35 -31.30 -13.71
CA ALA A 545 -3.85 -32.56 -14.26
C ALA A 545 -5.14 -33.01 -13.57
N THR A 546 -5.26 -32.77 -12.26
CA THR A 546 -6.48 -33.09 -11.51
C THR A 546 -7.29 -31.82 -11.19
N PRO A 547 -8.63 -31.84 -11.40
CA PRO A 547 -9.49 -30.73 -11.04
C PRO A 547 -9.39 -30.34 -9.56
N VAL A 548 -9.72 -29.07 -9.31
CA VAL A 548 -9.82 -28.48 -7.97
C VAL A 548 -10.76 -29.26 -7.06
N PHE A 549 -10.50 -29.23 -5.76
CA PHE A 549 -11.26 -30.00 -4.76
C PHE A 549 -12.73 -29.57 -4.60
N CYS A 550 -13.08 -28.38 -5.09
CA CYS A 550 -14.48 -27.95 -5.16
C CYS A 550 -15.24 -28.45 -6.40
N ASP A 551 -14.59 -29.19 -7.30
CA ASP A 551 -15.26 -29.94 -8.36
C ASP A 551 -16.07 -31.08 -7.73
N ALA A 552 -17.38 -30.85 -7.61
CA ALA A 552 -18.29 -31.78 -6.97
C ALA A 552 -18.54 -33.05 -7.81
N GLU A 553 -18.34 -33.00 -9.13
CA GLU A 553 -18.47 -34.18 -9.99
C GLU A 553 -17.32 -35.16 -9.75
N ARG A 554 -16.11 -34.63 -9.55
CA ARG A 554 -14.91 -35.43 -9.27
C ARG A 554 -14.82 -35.89 -7.81
N TRP A 555 -15.05 -34.98 -6.87
CA TRP A 555 -14.69 -35.19 -5.47
C TRP A 555 -15.90 -35.34 -4.53
N GLY A 556 -17.09 -35.00 -5.03
CA GLY A 556 -18.29 -34.84 -4.21
C GLY A 556 -18.40 -33.43 -3.61
N PRO A 557 -19.60 -33.04 -3.15
CA PRO A 557 -19.83 -31.72 -2.59
C PRO A 557 -19.02 -31.51 -1.31
N ASN A 558 -18.40 -30.33 -1.17
CA ASN A 558 -17.63 -29.91 0.01
C ASN A 558 -16.43 -30.81 0.36
N TYR A 559 -15.82 -31.48 -0.62
CA TYR A 559 -14.63 -32.28 -0.40
C TYR A 559 -13.44 -31.41 0.04
N MET A 560 -12.73 -31.88 1.06
CA MET A 560 -11.36 -31.49 1.38
C MET A 560 -10.59 -32.69 1.92
N PRO A 561 -9.30 -32.82 1.61
CA PRO A 561 -8.47 -33.85 2.23
C PRO A 561 -8.27 -33.58 3.73
N GLU A 562 -8.26 -34.64 4.54
CA GLU A 562 -8.08 -34.54 6.00
C GLU A 562 -6.72 -33.90 6.38
N ASP A 563 -5.67 -34.19 5.62
CA ASP A 563 -4.32 -33.62 5.74
C ASP A 563 -4.14 -32.33 4.92
N GLY A 564 -5.27 -31.71 4.51
CA GLY A 564 -5.32 -30.53 3.64
C GLY A 564 -5.27 -29.19 4.36
N TYR A 565 -4.82 -29.11 5.61
CA TYR A 565 -4.87 -27.90 6.43
C TYR A 565 -3.56 -27.65 7.16
N ASN A 566 -3.18 -26.38 7.33
CA ASN A 566 -2.04 -26.00 8.16
C ASN A 566 -2.28 -24.65 8.87
N GLY A 567 -1.49 -24.39 9.93
CA GLY A 567 -1.56 -23.16 10.73
C GLY A 567 -2.79 -23.06 11.62
N GLY A 568 -3.06 -21.85 12.13
CA GLY A 568 -4.25 -21.53 12.93
C GLY A 568 -5.46 -21.20 12.05
N VAL A 569 -6.16 -20.14 12.43
CA VAL A 569 -7.27 -19.56 11.67
C VAL A 569 -6.97 -18.09 11.35
N GLU A 570 -7.50 -17.62 10.23
CA GLU A 570 -7.47 -16.21 9.85
C GLU A 570 -8.55 -15.44 10.62
N THR A 571 -8.19 -14.29 11.19
CA THR A 571 -9.10 -13.46 12.02
C THR A 571 -9.01 -11.96 11.74
N GLN A 572 -8.10 -11.54 10.86
CA GLN A 572 -7.77 -10.15 10.61
C GLN A 572 -8.69 -9.52 9.56
N TYR A 573 -8.96 -10.23 8.47
CA TYR A 573 -9.69 -9.67 7.31
C TYR A 573 -11.16 -10.11 7.23
N GLY A 574 -11.56 -11.14 7.98
CA GLY A 574 -12.91 -11.68 7.89
C GLY A 574 -14.04 -10.71 8.23
N PHE A 575 -13.83 -9.77 9.16
CA PHE A 575 -14.83 -8.75 9.47
C PHE A 575 -15.15 -7.85 8.27
N THR A 576 -14.12 -7.46 7.53
CA THR A 576 -14.24 -6.64 6.31
C THR A 576 -14.97 -7.40 5.23
N VAL A 577 -14.54 -8.64 4.98
CA VAL A 577 -15.07 -9.46 3.89
C VAL A 577 -16.55 -9.73 4.12
N LEU A 578 -16.91 -10.14 5.34
CA LEU A 578 -18.29 -10.38 5.74
C LEU A 578 -19.12 -9.09 5.72
N SER A 579 -18.53 -7.94 6.07
CA SER A 579 -19.26 -6.67 6.05
C SER A 579 -19.62 -6.19 4.63
N PHE A 580 -18.73 -6.36 3.65
CA PHE A 580 -19.07 -6.04 2.26
C PHE A 580 -20.08 -7.03 1.67
N ALA A 581 -20.01 -8.32 2.04
CA ALA A 581 -21.03 -9.29 1.64
C ALA A 581 -22.42 -8.90 2.17
N ALA A 582 -22.49 -8.36 3.38
CA ALA A 582 -23.73 -7.87 3.97
C ALA A 582 -24.33 -6.70 3.16
N ASP A 583 -23.51 -5.76 2.68
CA ASP A 583 -23.98 -4.60 1.91
C ASP A 583 -24.71 -5.00 0.63
N TRP A 584 -24.22 -6.03 -0.07
CA TRP A 584 -24.80 -6.50 -1.33
C TRP A 584 -25.93 -7.52 -1.15
N SER A 585 -26.20 -8.00 0.07
CA SER A 585 -27.13 -9.11 0.32
C SER A 585 -28.36 -8.75 1.16
N ALA A 586 -28.57 -7.46 1.44
CA ALA A 586 -29.74 -6.97 2.14
C ALA A 586 -31.05 -7.48 1.51
N GLY A 587 -31.93 -8.06 2.34
CA GLY A 587 -33.17 -8.69 1.91
C GLY A 587 -33.09 -10.23 1.96
N PRO A 588 -32.67 -10.93 0.89
CA PRO A 588 -32.71 -12.40 0.81
C PRO A 588 -31.90 -13.12 1.88
N LYS A 589 -30.89 -12.45 2.47
CA LYS A 589 -30.00 -13.00 3.50
C LYS A 589 -30.21 -12.35 4.88
N GLY A 590 -31.33 -11.65 5.06
CA GLY A 590 -31.62 -10.85 6.24
C GLY A 590 -31.29 -9.37 6.05
N SER A 591 -31.56 -8.56 7.07
CA SER A 591 -31.33 -7.11 7.05
C SER A 591 -30.73 -6.64 8.38
N GLY A 592 -29.93 -5.58 8.33
CA GLY A 592 -29.23 -5.08 9.50
C GLY A 592 -28.40 -6.15 10.20
N LEU A 593 -28.42 -6.18 11.52
CA LEU A 593 -27.70 -7.18 12.32
C LEU A 593 -28.22 -8.62 12.13
N GLU A 594 -29.39 -8.81 11.54
CA GLU A 594 -29.92 -10.14 11.20
C GLU A 594 -29.46 -10.61 9.83
N ASN A 595 -28.62 -9.83 9.13
CA ASN A 595 -27.97 -10.31 7.93
C ASN A 595 -26.96 -11.41 8.29
N ARG A 596 -27.09 -12.58 7.66
CA ARG A 596 -26.30 -13.77 8.00
C ARG A 596 -24.77 -13.57 7.95
N TYR A 597 -24.29 -12.69 7.06
CA TYR A 597 -22.85 -12.41 6.93
C TYR A 597 -22.36 -11.61 8.13
N LEU A 598 -23.14 -10.61 8.56
CA LEU A 598 -22.85 -9.94 9.81
C LEU A 598 -22.95 -10.94 10.96
N GLU A 599 -24.01 -11.74 11.06
CA GLU A 599 -24.20 -12.69 12.16
C GLU A 599 -23.01 -13.64 12.33
N ARG A 600 -22.43 -14.13 11.23
CA ARG A 600 -21.21 -14.96 11.26
C ARG A 600 -20.02 -14.28 11.95
N THR A 601 -19.95 -12.95 11.97
CA THR A 601 -18.89 -12.23 12.69
C THR A 601 -18.99 -12.42 14.21
N LEU A 602 -20.12 -12.86 14.76
CA LEU A 602 -20.22 -13.27 16.17
C LEU A 602 -19.36 -14.49 16.47
N ASP A 603 -19.10 -15.36 15.48
CA ASP A 603 -18.24 -16.53 15.66
C ASP A 603 -16.77 -16.23 15.38
N LEU A 604 -16.44 -15.19 14.59
CA LEU A 604 -15.07 -14.92 14.12
C LEU A 604 -14.10 -14.53 15.26
N GLY A 605 -12.89 -15.09 15.23
CA GLY A 605 -11.85 -14.90 16.24
C GLY A 605 -12.26 -15.50 17.58
N GLU A 606 -12.23 -14.68 18.63
CA GLU A 606 -12.92 -15.00 19.87
C GLU A 606 -14.42 -14.78 19.67
N ALA A 607 -15.21 -15.83 19.90
CA ALA A 607 -16.66 -15.77 19.74
C ALA A 607 -17.31 -14.81 20.74
N ALA A 608 -18.31 -14.09 20.27
CA ALA A 608 -19.10 -13.17 21.04
C ALA A 608 -20.54 -13.68 21.17
N ARG A 609 -21.06 -13.72 22.39
CA ARG A 609 -22.43 -14.20 22.67
C ARG A 609 -23.54 -13.30 22.08
N ASP A 610 -23.22 -12.02 21.87
CA ASP A 610 -24.16 -11.00 21.40
C ASP A 610 -23.38 -9.83 20.77
N TRP A 611 -24.11 -8.94 20.06
CA TRP A 611 -23.56 -7.78 19.36
C TRP A 611 -22.84 -6.79 20.28
N LYS A 612 -23.37 -6.60 21.49
CA LYS A 612 -22.75 -5.71 22.48
C LYS A 612 -21.38 -6.24 22.90
N SER A 613 -21.29 -7.54 23.19
CA SER A 613 -20.05 -8.21 23.57
C SER A 613 -19.04 -8.20 22.43
N ARG A 614 -19.50 -8.36 21.19
CA ARG A 614 -18.67 -8.21 19.98
C ARG A 614 -18.09 -6.80 19.87
N PHE A 615 -18.94 -5.78 19.96
CA PHE A 615 -18.51 -4.39 19.91
C PHE A 615 -17.53 -4.05 21.04
N ASP A 616 -17.89 -4.37 22.28
CA ASP A 616 -17.05 -4.13 23.47
C ASP A 616 -15.68 -4.84 23.36
N GLY A 617 -15.65 -6.07 22.82
CA GLY A 617 -14.41 -6.80 22.58
C GLY A 617 -13.47 -6.12 21.59
N LEU A 618 -14.00 -5.69 20.44
CA LEU A 618 -13.23 -4.97 19.43
C LEU A 618 -12.73 -3.61 19.95
N VAL A 619 -13.58 -2.90 20.71
CA VAL A 619 -13.19 -1.64 21.35
C VAL A 619 -12.08 -1.85 22.37
N ARG A 620 -12.16 -2.88 23.23
CA ARG A 620 -11.07 -3.18 24.16
C ARG A 620 -9.76 -3.44 23.41
N ASN A 621 -9.79 -4.25 22.34
CA ASN A 621 -8.59 -4.55 21.57
C ASN A 621 -8.00 -3.30 20.89
N SER A 622 -8.84 -2.36 20.43
CA SER A 622 -8.38 -1.09 19.85
C SER A 622 -7.61 -0.17 20.81
N SER A 623 -7.75 -0.37 22.12
CA SER A 623 -6.99 0.37 23.14
C SER A 623 -5.62 -0.24 23.46
N ILE A 624 -5.33 -1.45 22.93
CA ILE A 624 -4.08 -2.17 23.17
C ILE A 624 -3.25 -2.08 21.88
N PRO A 625 -2.11 -1.35 21.85
CA PRO A 625 -1.36 -1.10 20.61
C PRO A 625 -0.99 -2.36 19.80
N SER A 626 -0.67 -3.48 20.46
CA SER A 626 -0.32 -4.73 19.80
C SER A 626 -1.52 -5.50 19.22
N LEU A 627 -2.74 -5.15 19.62
CA LEU A 627 -3.99 -5.76 19.14
C LEU A 627 -4.85 -4.79 18.32
N ASP A 628 -4.36 -3.56 18.13
CA ASP A 628 -5.07 -2.49 17.47
C ASP A 628 -5.14 -2.74 15.96
N GLN A 629 -6.27 -3.28 15.52
CA GLN A 629 -6.59 -3.55 14.13
C GLN A 629 -7.66 -2.59 13.61
N THR A 630 -7.85 -1.41 14.20
CA THR A 630 -8.98 -0.53 13.82
C THR A 630 -8.98 -0.17 12.35
N GLN A 631 -7.81 -0.02 11.72
CA GLN A 631 -7.67 0.26 10.27
C GLN A 631 -8.20 -0.88 9.39
N ASN A 632 -8.33 -2.08 9.93
CA ASN A 632 -8.88 -3.25 9.26
C ASN A 632 -10.33 -3.57 9.64
N LEU A 633 -10.90 -2.86 10.62
CA LEU A 633 -12.22 -3.17 11.18
C LEU A 633 -13.19 -1.99 11.11
N MET A 634 -12.72 -0.81 10.67
CA MET A 634 -13.49 0.43 10.80
C MET A 634 -14.80 0.41 10.01
N GLY A 635 -14.79 -0.07 8.77
CA GLY A 635 -16.02 -0.23 8.00
C GLY A 635 -17.02 -1.13 8.69
N TYR A 636 -16.57 -2.25 9.24
CA TYR A 636 -17.43 -3.16 10.00
C TYR A 636 -18.00 -2.50 11.27
N LEU A 637 -17.17 -1.82 12.06
CA LEU A 637 -17.61 -1.09 13.25
C LEU A 637 -18.65 -0.01 12.91
N ALA A 638 -18.49 0.65 11.76
CA ALA A 638 -19.44 1.64 11.29
C ALA A 638 -20.82 1.03 11.04
N ARG A 639 -20.88 -0.13 10.38
CA ARG A 639 -22.13 -0.87 10.15
C ARG A 639 -22.79 -1.29 11.47
N LEU A 640 -22.00 -1.76 12.46
CA LEU A 640 -22.54 -2.06 13.79
C LEU A 640 -23.16 -0.84 14.48
N GLN A 641 -22.50 0.32 14.40
CA GLN A 641 -23.02 1.56 14.98
C GLN A 641 -24.31 2.02 14.30
N GLN A 642 -24.39 1.92 12.97
CA GLN A 642 -25.60 2.28 12.22
C GLN A 642 -26.81 1.45 12.66
N HIS A 643 -26.66 0.13 12.74
CA HIS A 643 -27.78 -0.74 13.12
C HIS A 643 -28.13 -0.69 14.61
N SER A 644 -27.17 -0.31 15.46
CA SER A 644 -27.44 -0.11 16.90
C SER A 644 -28.28 1.15 17.14
N ARG A 645 -28.07 2.22 16.36
CA ARG A 645 -28.84 3.47 16.46
C ARG A 645 -30.29 3.32 15.98
N ALA A 646 -30.49 2.61 14.87
CA ALA A 646 -31.83 2.34 14.33
C ALA A 646 -32.78 1.56 15.27
N LYS A 647 -32.25 0.88 16.30
CA LYS A 647 -33.02 0.18 17.35
C LYS A 647 -33.44 1.09 18.51
N HIS A 648 -32.86 2.28 18.65
CA HIS A 648 -33.22 3.23 19.72
C HIS A 648 -34.18 4.33 19.26
N GLU A 649 -34.38 4.47 17.95
CA GLU A 649 -35.33 5.43 17.33
C GLU A 649 -36.67 4.78 16.93
N LYS A 650 -36.81 3.46 17.10
CA LYS A 650 -38.07 2.71 17.06
C LYS A 650 -38.41 2.24 18.46
#